data_AF-A0A7X8US41-F1
#
_entry.id   AF-A0A7X8US41-F1
#
_cell.length_a   1.000
_cell.length_b   1.000
_cell.length_c   1.000
_cell.angle_alpha   90.00
_cell.angle_beta   90.00
_cell.angle_gamma   90.00
#
_symmetry.space_group_name_H-M   'P 1'
#
loop_
_entity.id
_entity.type
_entity.pdbx_description
1 polymer ?
#
loop_
_entity_poly.entity_id
_entity_poly.type
_entity_poly.pdbx_seq_one_letter_code
_entity_poly.pdbx_strand_id
1 'polypeptide(L)'
;FDMDRPVAQMNVSLFTGNRPFNRPIDNFRANYWTAVINNIPAGQSEAVVPWEQFVNPTAPELKLNPLNAFKIEFQQADGAAIPSGVASWSFVTGAERLKPAWEQIVVASRPADKDGWREGIPSDGFGRFGWTESSGLLVGDLAVGQFKYLSLDRQNKGRLQTFTFFDGEEGRRLIWNRTNVDWTSVVHQTLYDQPATIQWADEKGRKPAPTSLTYSILAPGFLVDSDQRCFAFGIANKDAGSPNLLYADSTGLRWASSKKALHGKSLSEGWLVAVWPDQPHMPILFAPKHRPLKIQAKGGILLIQFEGSLDRIAVGAPSGFRWWQGAPNKLDQHAQQLAGRSRTLAAILRAYPKTCDMRFKDEKTSVLIRETFGHVVWSNEWNEPSTAIAPVSPMISFAKDMGYPLEVPHNLKDLDIPTKVGPYRYVDGATVEYRLSVPPTNGRMYLRPDGADVLADDIAGKITQKPSARDPRWLENTTNLAPWMGWAPRSLGLTLMNESQRTDFLDSWKMVLEDAFKPNPWYVRTEPWSGQNYIYSFAWMNTTNRTLGDIISGNGAILYASNLFARASGDWEMIERNWPLLNAVMQHYRVQHDWLHMQVPCHESEGSTAFDMELIGYLGAVGYLRMAETLGKHDDEAMGRLIVARLSVPLSMRWLGAKWVAPDLCKAGEVPFSSPGITDGTGFVRYQSPHWHIGMSLTWKGPFYEAFAAQLWGAGESFWRFFEGVLIENIQPSLWTEKSWYRTKNVAAHLYMRGLLGAPVEDAIKELKRQGELGIFGMSPKAQEAQLYAPLYAMVVGRQFPVIINDWGRAALVAGSYDKTTKKATIKFDCDREFTATFVLTQPAVGYSINGKPMGTLTAGNNVSIDLPAGAVALEISF
;
A
#
# COMPACT_ATOMS: atom_id res chain seq x y z
N PHE A 1 -13.88 -22.56 28.88
CA PHE A 1 -15.30 -22.15 28.91
C PHE A 1 -15.55 -21.49 30.26
N ASP A 2 -16.40 -20.48 30.32
CA ASP A 2 -16.93 -19.97 31.59
C ASP A 2 -18.43 -20.26 31.62
N MET A 3 -18.88 -20.98 32.64
CA MET A 3 -20.21 -21.59 32.69
C MET A 3 -20.97 -21.16 33.94
N ASP A 4 -22.12 -20.53 33.76
CA ASP A 4 -22.95 -20.08 34.91
C ASP A 4 -23.52 -21.24 35.74
N ARG A 5 -23.57 -22.44 35.16
CA ARG A 5 -24.10 -23.67 35.77
C ARG A 5 -23.38 -24.91 35.21
N PRO A 6 -23.31 -26.02 35.98
CA PRO A 6 -22.71 -27.25 35.48
C PRO A 6 -23.50 -27.83 34.30
N VAL A 7 -22.81 -28.43 33.34
CA VAL A 7 -23.39 -29.06 32.15
C VAL A 7 -22.99 -30.53 32.10
N ALA A 8 -23.98 -31.42 32.14
CA ALA A 8 -23.77 -32.87 32.14
C ALA A 8 -23.14 -33.36 30.82
N GLN A 9 -23.62 -32.84 29.70
CA GLN A 9 -23.15 -33.22 28.37
C GLN A 9 -23.24 -32.03 27.41
N MET A 10 -22.15 -31.80 26.69
CA MET A 10 -21.99 -30.72 25.71
C MET A 10 -21.50 -31.30 24.39
N ASN A 11 -22.22 -31.01 23.32
CA ASN A 11 -21.79 -31.31 21.97
C ASN A 11 -20.87 -30.20 21.48
N VAL A 12 -19.71 -30.59 20.96
CA VAL A 12 -18.76 -29.72 20.28
C VAL A 12 -18.78 -30.05 18.81
N SER A 13 -19.17 -29.08 17.99
CA SER A 13 -19.19 -29.24 16.53
C SER A 13 -18.05 -28.45 15.91
N LEU A 14 -17.14 -29.11 15.23
CA LEU A 14 -16.13 -28.50 14.37
C LEU A 14 -16.62 -28.49 12.92
N PHE A 15 -16.74 -27.31 12.34
CA PHE A 15 -17.07 -27.18 10.92
C PHE A 15 -15.79 -27.05 10.12
N THR A 16 -15.64 -27.86 9.08
CA THR A 16 -14.57 -27.68 8.09
C THR A 16 -15.11 -27.44 6.70
N GLY A 17 -14.33 -26.70 5.93
CA GLY A 17 -14.61 -26.44 4.53
C GLY A 17 -13.39 -26.73 3.70
N ASN A 18 -13.59 -27.34 2.52
CA ASN A 18 -12.64 -27.18 1.45
C ASN A 18 -12.81 -25.75 0.93
N ARG A 19 -11.88 -24.85 1.24
CA ARG A 19 -11.77 -23.56 0.55
C ARG A 19 -10.81 -23.70 -0.64
N PRO A 20 -11.25 -24.09 -1.85
CA PRO A 20 -10.46 -23.82 -3.03
C PRO A 20 -10.49 -22.31 -3.26
N PHE A 21 -9.30 -21.74 -3.36
CA PHE A 21 -8.94 -20.32 -3.46
C PHE A 21 -9.62 -19.46 -4.56
N ASN A 22 -10.68 -19.90 -5.25
CA ASN A 22 -11.14 -19.22 -6.48
C ASN A 22 -12.59 -19.49 -6.98
N ARG A 23 -13.61 -19.75 -6.15
CA ARG A 23 -15.00 -19.89 -6.67
C ARG A 23 -16.06 -19.09 -5.88
N PRO A 24 -17.08 -18.52 -6.56
CA PRO A 24 -18.33 -18.12 -5.92
C PRO A 24 -18.96 -19.31 -5.19
N ILE A 25 -19.62 -19.03 -4.07
CA ILE A 25 -20.03 -19.99 -3.01
C ILE A 25 -21.17 -20.94 -3.42
N ASP A 26 -21.58 -20.99 -4.68
CA ASP A 26 -22.71 -21.82 -5.10
C ASP A 26 -22.47 -23.34 -4.95
N ASN A 27 -21.32 -23.80 -4.40
CA ASN A 27 -21.03 -25.20 -4.10
C ASN A 27 -20.25 -25.44 -2.77
N PHE A 28 -20.40 -24.60 -1.73
CA PHE A 28 -19.79 -24.89 -0.42
C PHE A 28 -20.56 -26.00 0.30
N ARG A 29 -20.03 -27.22 0.36
CA ARG A 29 -20.49 -28.25 1.30
C ARG A 29 -19.67 -28.12 2.59
N ALA A 30 -20.20 -27.40 3.59
CA ALA A 30 -19.63 -27.42 4.92
C ALA A 30 -19.81 -28.83 5.50
N ASN A 31 -18.71 -29.50 5.79
CA ASN A 31 -18.74 -30.72 6.60
C ASN A 31 -18.64 -30.29 8.06
N TYR A 32 -19.25 -31.05 8.98
CA TYR A 32 -19.09 -30.81 10.40
C TYR A 32 -18.81 -32.13 11.11
N TRP A 33 -18.06 -32.05 12.21
CA TRP A 33 -17.68 -33.18 13.03
C TRP A 33 -18.07 -32.87 14.45
N THR A 34 -18.69 -33.82 15.13
CA THR A 34 -19.16 -33.66 16.50
C THR A 34 -18.34 -34.52 17.44
N ALA A 35 -18.07 -33.98 18.61
CA ALA A 35 -17.55 -34.71 19.76
C ALA A 35 -18.36 -34.32 21.00
N VAL A 36 -18.30 -35.15 22.04
CA VAL A 36 -19.06 -34.96 23.27
C VAL A 36 -18.10 -34.70 24.43
N ILE A 37 -18.32 -33.60 25.15
CA ILE A 37 -17.68 -33.31 26.42
C ILE A 37 -18.69 -33.58 27.54
N ASN A 38 -18.25 -34.31 28.56
CA ASN A 38 -19.10 -34.65 29.71
C ASN A 38 -18.64 -33.91 30.97
N ASN A 39 -19.60 -33.63 31.86
CA ASN A 39 -19.36 -33.16 33.23
C ASN A 39 -18.56 -31.86 33.35
N ILE A 40 -19.04 -30.79 32.73
CA ILE A 40 -18.42 -29.46 32.80
C ILE A 40 -18.90 -28.76 34.09
N PRO A 41 -18.02 -28.40 35.03
CA PRO A 41 -18.43 -27.71 36.25
C PRO A 41 -18.82 -26.24 35.98
N ALA A 42 -19.48 -25.61 36.95
CA ALA A 42 -19.73 -24.16 36.91
C ALA A 42 -18.41 -23.37 37.11
N GLY A 43 -18.33 -22.18 36.52
CA GLY A 43 -17.15 -21.32 36.49
C GLY A 43 -16.19 -21.63 35.34
N GLN A 44 -14.95 -21.15 35.47
CA GLN A 44 -13.92 -21.33 34.46
C GLN A 44 -13.45 -22.79 34.39
N SER A 45 -13.68 -23.42 33.24
CA SER A 45 -13.37 -24.82 32.96
C SER A 45 -12.55 -24.98 31.68
N GLU A 46 -11.62 -25.93 31.68
CA GLU A 46 -10.86 -26.35 30.49
C GLU A 46 -11.20 -27.82 30.17
N ALA A 47 -11.38 -28.12 28.88
CA ALA A 47 -11.61 -29.47 28.42
C ALA A 47 -10.77 -29.74 27.17
N VAL A 48 -10.06 -30.86 27.18
CA VAL A 48 -9.29 -31.35 26.03
C VAL A 48 -10.12 -32.42 25.34
N VAL A 49 -10.44 -32.20 24.06
CA VAL A 49 -11.13 -33.18 23.23
C VAL A 49 -10.13 -33.80 22.27
N PRO A 50 -9.82 -35.11 22.42
CA PRO A 50 -8.95 -35.80 21.48
C PRO A 50 -9.50 -35.76 20.06
N TRP A 51 -8.61 -35.61 19.09
CA TRP A 51 -8.97 -35.37 17.70
C TRP A 51 -9.81 -36.49 17.08
N GLU A 52 -9.47 -37.72 17.46
CA GLU A 52 -10.14 -38.96 17.07
C GLU A 52 -11.57 -39.10 17.59
N GLN A 53 -11.99 -38.28 18.56
CA GLN A 53 -13.37 -38.29 19.06
C GLN A 53 -14.34 -37.51 18.16
N PHE A 54 -13.81 -36.68 17.25
CA PHE A 54 -14.63 -35.94 16.31
C PHE A 54 -15.08 -36.83 15.14
N VAL A 55 -16.38 -37.08 15.05
CA VAL A 55 -16.98 -37.90 14.00
C VAL A 55 -17.85 -37.03 13.10
N ASN A 56 -17.72 -37.17 11.79
CA ASN A 56 -18.67 -36.53 10.87
C ASN A 56 -19.98 -37.33 10.86
N PRO A 57 -21.10 -36.77 11.32
CA PRO A 57 -22.33 -37.53 11.48
C PRO A 57 -23.02 -37.87 10.15
N THR A 58 -22.68 -37.19 9.06
CA THR A 58 -23.25 -37.44 7.73
C THR A 58 -22.33 -38.22 6.81
N ALA A 59 -21.03 -38.28 7.12
CA ALA A 59 -20.02 -39.03 6.38
C ALA A 59 -18.91 -39.54 7.32
N PRO A 60 -19.18 -40.55 8.16
CA PRO A 60 -18.25 -41.02 9.21
C PRO A 60 -16.89 -41.50 8.71
N GLU A 61 -16.78 -41.84 7.42
CA GLU A 61 -15.54 -42.22 6.75
C GLU A 61 -14.57 -41.04 6.52
N LEU A 62 -15.07 -39.81 6.57
CA LEU A 62 -14.25 -38.61 6.37
C LEU A 62 -13.42 -38.29 7.61
N LYS A 63 -12.10 -38.37 7.46
CA LYS A 63 -11.17 -37.89 8.49
C LYS A 63 -11.19 -36.37 8.57
N LEU A 64 -11.29 -35.86 9.80
CA LEU A 64 -11.20 -34.44 10.09
C LEU A 64 -9.76 -33.95 9.89
N ASN A 65 -9.57 -32.86 9.13
CA ASN A 65 -8.30 -32.14 9.05
C ASN A 65 -8.38 -30.87 9.92
N PRO A 66 -7.55 -30.75 10.99
CA PRO A 66 -7.70 -29.68 11.97
C PRO A 66 -7.43 -28.31 11.39
N LEU A 67 -6.56 -28.25 10.39
CA LEU A 67 -6.21 -27.02 9.69
C LEU A 67 -7.36 -26.48 8.84
N ASN A 68 -8.40 -27.29 8.58
CA ASN A 68 -9.57 -26.87 7.81
C ASN A 68 -10.75 -26.47 8.71
N ALA A 69 -10.62 -26.59 10.03
CA ALA A 69 -11.70 -26.21 10.95
C ALA A 69 -11.80 -24.69 11.04
N PHE A 70 -12.96 -24.16 10.64
CA PHE A 70 -13.19 -22.72 10.57
C PHE A 70 -14.21 -22.23 11.60
N LYS A 71 -14.94 -23.13 12.26
CA LYS A 71 -15.93 -22.78 13.28
C LYS A 71 -16.01 -23.90 14.30
N ILE A 72 -16.13 -23.52 15.56
CA ILE A 72 -16.47 -24.40 16.65
C ILE A 72 -17.79 -23.93 17.23
N GLU A 73 -18.76 -24.83 17.36
CA GLU A 73 -20.01 -24.57 18.06
C GLU A 73 -20.14 -25.47 19.26
N PHE A 74 -20.82 -24.94 20.26
CA PHE A 74 -21.13 -25.66 21.48
C PHE A 74 -22.63 -25.66 21.67
N GLN A 75 -23.19 -26.84 21.86
CA GLN A 75 -24.61 -27.04 22.12
C GLN A 75 -24.77 -27.93 23.34
N GLN A 76 -25.77 -27.68 24.16
CA GLN A 76 -26.18 -28.64 25.18
C GLN A 76 -26.72 -29.91 24.51
N ALA A 77 -26.76 -31.02 25.25
CA ALA A 77 -27.25 -32.30 24.72
C ALA A 77 -28.71 -32.25 24.22
N ASP A 78 -29.51 -31.29 24.69
CA ASP A 78 -30.89 -31.03 24.26
C ASP A 78 -30.98 -30.08 23.04
N GLY A 79 -29.84 -29.65 22.49
CA GLY A 79 -29.75 -28.71 21.37
C GLY A 79 -29.82 -27.24 21.75
N ALA A 80 -29.94 -26.89 23.03
CA ALA A 80 -29.93 -25.49 23.46
C ALA A 80 -28.55 -24.85 23.25
N ALA A 81 -28.55 -23.59 22.77
CA ALA A 81 -27.33 -22.79 22.70
C ALA A 81 -26.79 -22.51 24.12
N ILE A 82 -25.48 -22.51 24.27
CA ILE A 82 -24.85 -22.26 25.57
C ILE A 82 -24.78 -20.74 25.80
N PRO A 83 -25.37 -20.21 26.89
CA PRO A 83 -25.46 -18.76 27.12
C PRO A 83 -24.13 -18.05 27.45
N SER A 84 -23.06 -18.79 27.77
CA SER A 84 -21.80 -18.24 28.32
C SER A 84 -20.54 -18.80 27.63
N GLY A 85 -19.50 -17.95 27.56
CA GLY A 85 -18.51 -17.90 26.49
C GLY A 85 -17.44 -19.00 26.43
N VAL A 86 -17.13 -19.39 25.19
CA VAL A 86 -15.85 -20.00 24.83
C VAL A 86 -14.78 -18.92 24.92
N ALA A 87 -14.10 -18.82 26.06
CA ALA A 87 -13.09 -17.79 26.27
C ALA A 87 -11.90 -17.90 25.28
N SER A 88 -11.51 -19.14 24.94
CA SER A 88 -10.52 -19.44 23.90
C SER A 88 -10.58 -20.93 23.55
N TRP A 89 -9.98 -21.30 22.42
CA TRP A 89 -9.70 -22.68 22.06
C TRP A 89 -8.36 -22.74 21.34
N SER A 90 -7.71 -23.89 21.41
CA SER A 90 -6.48 -24.14 20.68
C SER A 90 -6.33 -25.62 20.40
N PHE A 91 -5.72 -25.96 19.28
CA PHE A 91 -5.29 -27.32 19.04
C PHE A 91 -4.02 -27.57 19.86
N VAL A 92 -3.90 -28.75 20.45
CA VAL A 92 -2.70 -29.16 21.19
C VAL A 92 -2.13 -30.38 20.48
N THR A 93 -0.85 -30.34 20.11
CA THR A 93 -0.12 -31.50 19.58
C THR A 93 0.87 -31.98 20.64
N GLY A 94 0.58 -33.08 21.32
CA GLY A 94 1.38 -33.54 22.46
C GLY A 94 1.22 -32.59 23.66
N ALA A 95 2.31 -31.95 24.10
CA ALA A 95 2.31 -30.96 25.19
C ALA A 95 2.34 -29.50 24.71
N GLU A 96 2.39 -29.24 23.39
CA GLU A 96 2.53 -27.88 22.84
C GLU A 96 1.24 -27.42 22.14
N ARG A 97 0.81 -26.21 22.48
CA ARG A 97 -0.33 -25.51 21.87
C ARG A 97 0.04 -25.04 20.45
N LEU A 98 -0.83 -25.28 19.47
CA LEU A 98 -0.76 -24.62 18.17
C LEU A 98 -0.97 -23.11 18.37
N LYS A 99 0.08 -22.34 18.08
CA LYS A 99 0.09 -20.90 18.17
C LYS A 99 -0.74 -20.29 17.03
N PRO A 100 -1.69 -19.38 17.32
CA PRO A 100 -2.31 -18.54 16.30
C PRO A 100 -1.27 -17.87 15.39
N ALA A 101 -1.66 -17.51 14.17
CA ALA A 101 -0.72 -16.97 13.18
C ALA A 101 0.07 -15.76 13.69
N TRP A 102 -0.55 -14.85 14.44
CA TRP A 102 0.11 -13.66 15.00
C TRP A 102 1.16 -13.98 16.07
N GLU A 103 0.99 -15.07 16.84
CA GLU A 103 1.98 -15.53 17.83
C GLU A 103 3.22 -16.18 17.17
N GLN A 104 3.14 -16.46 15.86
CA GLN A 104 4.27 -16.94 15.06
C GLN A 104 5.05 -15.79 14.40
N ILE A 105 4.53 -14.55 14.49
CA ILE A 105 5.22 -13.35 14.02
C ILE A 105 6.05 -12.78 15.15
N VAL A 106 7.36 -12.70 14.94
CA VAL A 106 8.24 -11.98 15.86
C VAL A 106 8.18 -10.50 15.51
N VAL A 107 7.29 -9.77 16.19
CA VAL A 107 7.27 -8.30 16.11
C VAL A 107 8.33 -7.76 17.07
N ALA A 108 9.52 -7.45 16.55
CA ALA A 108 10.57 -6.84 17.36
C ALA A 108 10.14 -5.46 17.90
N SER A 109 10.27 -5.26 19.21
CA SER A 109 10.18 -3.93 19.82
C SER A 109 11.29 -3.04 19.27
N ARG A 110 10.96 -1.77 18.97
CA ARG A 110 11.87 -0.79 18.37
C ARG A 110 11.90 0.49 19.20
N PRO A 111 12.43 0.42 20.43
CA PRO A 111 12.54 1.60 21.29
C PRO A 111 13.47 2.63 20.64
N ALA A 112 13.28 3.89 20.99
CA ALA A 112 14.19 4.94 20.58
C ALA A 112 15.53 4.72 21.30
N ASP A 113 16.63 4.97 20.60
CA ASP A 113 17.91 5.11 21.27
C ASP A 113 17.97 6.41 22.09
N LYS A 114 19.09 6.61 22.78
CA LYS A 114 19.35 7.81 23.61
C LYS A 114 19.19 9.14 22.87
N ASP A 115 19.32 9.13 21.54
CA ASP A 115 19.25 10.32 20.69
C ASP A 115 17.87 10.47 20.03
N GLY A 116 16.91 9.60 20.38
CA GLY A 116 15.55 9.61 19.86
C GLY A 116 15.37 8.84 18.54
N TRP A 117 16.39 8.14 18.05
CA TRP A 117 16.32 7.41 16.77
C TRP A 117 15.80 5.99 16.96
N ARG A 118 14.85 5.61 16.10
CA ARG A 118 14.24 4.28 16.01
C ARG A 118 14.63 3.61 14.71
N GLU A 119 14.62 2.28 14.68
CA GLU A 119 14.69 1.53 13.42
C GLU A 119 13.39 1.78 12.61
N GLY A 120 13.51 2.11 11.33
CA GLY A 120 12.39 2.41 10.44
C GLY A 120 11.89 1.18 9.69
N ILE A 121 11.81 1.30 8.36
CA ILE A 121 11.55 0.13 7.50
C ILE A 121 12.75 -0.83 7.62
N PRO A 122 12.50 -2.12 7.92
CA PRO A 122 13.56 -3.09 8.14
C PRO A 122 14.37 -3.34 6.87
N SER A 123 15.69 -3.35 6.97
CA SER A 123 16.57 -3.63 5.83
C SER A 123 16.53 -5.09 5.39
N ASP A 124 16.17 -6.01 6.30
CA ASP A 124 15.90 -7.42 6.03
C ASP A 124 14.45 -7.68 5.55
N GLY A 125 13.67 -6.63 5.29
CA GLY A 125 12.45 -6.72 4.49
C GLY A 125 12.73 -7.14 3.04
N PHE A 126 11.68 -7.38 2.27
CA PHE A 126 11.79 -7.76 0.85
C PHE A 126 11.19 -6.72 -0.10
N GLY A 127 10.45 -5.73 0.42
CA GLY A 127 9.86 -4.66 -0.41
C GLY A 127 9.08 -5.23 -1.59
N ARG A 128 9.41 -4.79 -2.81
CA ARG A 128 8.84 -5.33 -4.06
C ARG A 128 9.60 -6.52 -4.66
N PHE A 129 10.73 -6.90 -4.07
CA PHE A 129 11.68 -7.85 -4.63
C PHE A 129 11.43 -9.29 -4.19
N GLY A 130 10.47 -9.50 -3.27
CA GLY A 130 10.06 -10.83 -2.84
C GLY A 130 9.29 -11.60 -3.91
N TRP A 131 9.20 -12.92 -3.74
CA TRP A 131 8.36 -13.86 -4.51
C TRP A 131 8.60 -14.02 -6.03
N THR A 132 9.07 -13.02 -6.78
CA THR A 132 9.41 -13.14 -8.22
C THR A 132 10.86 -12.78 -8.58
N GLU A 133 11.51 -13.62 -9.37
CA GLU A 133 12.91 -13.42 -9.83
C GLU A 133 13.03 -12.30 -10.88
N SER A 134 11.90 -11.69 -11.21
CA SER A 134 11.80 -10.50 -12.05
C SER A 134 11.14 -9.41 -11.24
N SER A 135 11.74 -8.22 -11.22
CA SER A 135 11.21 -7.10 -10.44
C SER A 135 11.50 -5.75 -11.10
N GLY A 136 10.70 -4.75 -10.74
CA GLY A 136 10.82 -3.39 -11.27
C GLY A 136 11.95 -2.57 -10.64
N LEU A 137 12.77 -1.97 -11.50
CA LEU A 137 13.77 -0.92 -11.22
C LEU A 137 13.20 0.48 -11.51
N LEU A 138 14.04 1.51 -11.32
CA LEU A 138 13.72 2.92 -11.58
C LEU A 138 13.21 3.24 -13.01
N VAL A 139 13.64 2.48 -14.02
CA VAL A 139 13.39 2.78 -15.45
C VAL A 139 12.83 1.59 -16.24
N GLY A 140 12.83 0.41 -15.64
CA GLY A 140 12.52 -0.84 -16.34
C GLY A 140 12.42 -1.99 -15.35
N ASP A 141 12.36 -3.22 -15.84
CA ASP A 141 12.31 -4.43 -15.03
C ASP A 141 13.49 -5.32 -15.40
N LEU A 142 14.04 -6.02 -14.41
CA LEU A 142 15.19 -6.90 -14.61
C LEU A 142 14.83 -8.32 -14.20
N ALA A 143 15.26 -9.27 -15.00
CA ALA A 143 15.28 -10.69 -14.73
C ALA A 143 16.63 -11.26 -15.19
N VAL A 144 16.93 -12.50 -14.81
CA VAL A 144 18.15 -13.18 -15.27
C VAL A 144 18.17 -13.23 -16.81
N GLY A 145 19.15 -12.53 -17.40
CA GLY A 145 19.36 -12.45 -18.85
C GLY A 145 18.41 -11.53 -19.63
N GLN A 146 17.51 -10.79 -18.95
CA GLN A 146 16.57 -9.88 -19.60
C GLN A 146 16.46 -8.54 -18.87
N PHE A 147 16.57 -7.45 -19.62
CA PHE A 147 16.29 -6.09 -19.16
C PHE A 147 15.17 -5.48 -19.99
N LYS A 148 14.01 -5.27 -19.39
CA LYS A 148 12.84 -4.62 -20.00
C LYS A 148 12.91 -3.13 -19.70
N TYR A 149 13.23 -2.32 -20.70
CA TYR A 149 13.37 -0.86 -20.56
C TYR A 149 12.14 -0.15 -21.10
N LEU A 150 11.45 0.62 -20.26
CA LEU A 150 10.37 1.52 -20.65
C LEU A 150 10.88 2.96 -20.76
N SER A 151 10.53 3.63 -21.86
CA SER A 151 10.81 5.06 -22.04
C SER A 151 9.63 5.77 -22.69
N LEU A 152 9.30 6.96 -22.18
CA LEU A 152 8.17 7.77 -22.65
C LEU A 152 8.66 9.05 -23.35
N ASP A 153 7.92 9.49 -24.38
CA ASP A 153 8.02 10.87 -24.81
C ASP A 153 7.30 11.82 -23.83
N ARG A 154 7.37 13.13 -24.09
CA ARG A 154 6.74 14.15 -23.25
C ARG A 154 5.21 14.25 -23.41
N GLN A 155 4.63 13.44 -24.30
CA GLN A 155 3.18 13.30 -24.52
C GLN A 155 2.65 11.94 -24.03
N ASN A 156 3.48 11.17 -23.28
CA ASN A 156 3.18 9.83 -22.79
C ASN A 156 2.94 8.78 -23.89
N LYS A 157 3.70 8.85 -24.98
CA LYS A 157 3.85 7.73 -25.92
C LYS A 157 5.04 6.88 -25.46
N GLY A 158 4.73 5.69 -24.97
CA GLY A 158 5.73 4.77 -24.46
C GLY A 158 6.31 3.85 -25.52
N ARG A 159 7.58 3.47 -25.32
CA ARG A 159 8.21 2.31 -25.96
C ARG A 159 8.70 1.39 -24.85
N LEU A 160 8.35 0.12 -24.94
CA LEU A 160 8.91 -0.93 -24.09
C LEU A 160 9.81 -1.80 -24.95
N GLN A 161 11.09 -1.89 -24.60
CA GLN A 161 12.04 -2.74 -25.29
C GLN A 161 12.59 -3.78 -24.32
N THR A 162 12.57 -5.06 -24.74
CA THR A 162 13.30 -6.11 -24.02
C THR A 162 14.67 -6.27 -24.63
N PHE A 163 15.70 -6.03 -23.82
CA PHE A 163 17.09 -6.36 -24.13
C PHE A 163 17.42 -7.71 -23.49
N THR A 164 18.15 -8.53 -24.23
CA THR A 164 18.68 -9.80 -23.76
C THR A 164 20.16 -9.66 -23.52
N PHE A 165 20.65 -10.27 -22.44
CA PHE A 165 22.07 -10.33 -22.15
C PHE A 165 22.46 -11.70 -21.63
N PHE A 166 23.72 -12.07 -21.87
CA PHE A 166 24.31 -13.34 -21.47
C PHE A 166 25.83 -13.22 -21.57
N ASP A 167 26.53 -14.12 -20.92
CA ASP A 167 27.98 -14.21 -20.92
C ASP A 167 28.45 -15.53 -21.53
N GLY A 168 29.68 -15.52 -22.04
CA GLY A 168 30.41 -16.72 -22.38
C GLY A 168 30.44 -17.17 -23.84
N GLU A 169 31.42 -18.03 -24.09
CA GLU A 169 31.65 -18.79 -25.33
C GLU A 169 31.71 -20.31 -25.05
N GLU A 170 31.62 -20.72 -23.78
CA GLU A 170 31.83 -22.11 -23.31
C GLU A 170 30.53 -22.75 -22.79
N GLY A 171 30.36 -24.05 -23.06
CA GLY A 171 29.21 -24.82 -22.58
C GLY A 171 29.40 -25.16 -21.11
N ARG A 172 28.53 -24.63 -20.29
CA ARG A 172 28.59 -24.78 -18.84
C ARG A 172 27.27 -25.34 -18.33
N ARG A 173 27.36 -26.35 -17.48
CA ARG A 173 26.19 -26.93 -16.84
C ARG A 173 25.93 -26.19 -15.53
N LEU A 174 24.72 -25.68 -15.33
CA LEU A 174 24.30 -25.08 -14.06
C LEU A 174 24.40 -26.12 -12.92
N ILE A 175 25.16 -25.80 -11.86
CA ILE A 175 25.18 -26.59 -10.61
C ILE A 175 24.06 -26.10 -9.69
N TRP A 176 24.07 -24.81 -9.35
CA TRP A 176 23.06 -24.19 -8.51
C TRP A 176 22.90 -22.71 -8.84
N ASN A 177 21.74 -22.16 -8.51
CA ASN A 177 21.49 -20.73 -8.46
C ASN A 177 20.92 -20.35 -7.08
N ARG A 178 21.15 -19.10 -6.66
CA ARG A 178 20.65 -18.56 -5.40
C ARG A 178 20.20 -17.13 -5.63
N THR A 179 19.04 -16.79 -5.11
CA THR A 179 18.52 -15.42 -5.07
C THR A 179 18.52 -14.95 -3.63
N ASN A 180 19.15 -13.82 -3.35
CA ASN A 180 19.02 -13.12 -2.08
C ASN A 180 18.37 -11.77 -2.34
N VAL A 181 17.42 -11.39 -1.49
CA VAL A 181 16.69 -10.12 -1.61
C VAL A 181 16.80 -9.32 -0.32
N ASP A 182 16.72 -8.02 -0.51
CA ASP A 182 16.63 -6.95 0.48
C ASP A 182 15.50 -6.02 -0.01
N TRP A 183 14.90 -5.21 0.87
CA TRP A 183 13.81 -4.30 0.48
C TRP A 183 14.18 -3.31 -0.63
N THR A 184 15.48 -3.13 -0.89
CA THR A 184 16.03 -2.27 -1.95
C THR A 184 16.78 -2.98 -3.07
N SER A 185 17.14 -4.26 -2.94
CA SER A 185 17.99 -4.94 -3.93
C SER A 185 17.82 -6.46 -4.03
N VAL A 186 18.36 -7.00 -5.12
CA VAL A 186 18.45 -8.43 -5.40
C VAL A 186 19.87 -8.78 -5.85
N VAL A 187 20.34 -9.95 -5.43
CA VAL A 187 21.53 -10.59 -5.95
C VAL A 187 21.17 -12.00 -6.40
N HIS A 188 21.22 -12.26 -7.71
CA HIS A 188 21.22 -13.62 -8.24
C HIS A 188 22.65 -14.11 -8.41
N GLN A 189 22.96 -15.26 -7.85
CA GLN A 189 24.25 -15.91 -8.00
C GLN A 189 24.06 -17.24 -8.68
N THR A 190 24.97 -17.55 -9.61
CA THR A 190 24.94 -18.77 -10.41
C THR A 190 26.28 -19.46 -10.29
N LEU A 191 26.28 -20.74 -9.94
CA LEU A 191 27.45 -21.60 -10.02
C LEU A 191 27.30 -22.57 -11.17
N TYR A 192 28.33 -22.65 -12.00
CA TYR A 192 28.44 -23.60 -13.09
C TYR A 192 29.48 -24.68 -12.79
N ASP A 193 29.23 -25.87 -13.34
CA ASP A 193 30.21 -26.92 -13.49
C ASP A 193 31.15 -26.53 -14.63
N GLN A 194 32.40 -26.94 -14.53
CA GLN A 194 33.31 -26.85 -15.65
C GLN A 194 33.36 -28.22 -16.34
N PRO A 195 32.80 -28.37 -17.56
CA PRO A 195 33.33 -29.43 -18.41
C PRO A 195 33.50 -29.06 -19.89
N ALA A 196 34.69 -29.41 -20.39
CA ALA A 196 35.19 -29.85 -21.71
C ALA A 196 34.50 -29.52 -23.07
N THR A 197 33.27 -29.01 -23.18
CA THR A 197 32.61 -28.82 -24.49
C THR A 197 31.74 -27.57 -24.58
N ILE A 198 31.99 -26.78 -25.63
CA ILE A 198 31.32 -25.52 -25.97
C ILE A 198 29.85 -25.73 -26.36
N GLN A 199 28.90 -25.08 -25.66
CA GLN A 199 27.48 -25.00 -26.01
C GLN A 199 26.94 -23.59 -25.71
N TRP A 200 26.34 -22.95 -26.71
CA TRP A 200 25.77 -21.59 -26.62
C TRP A 200 24.39 -21.56 -25.94
N ALA A 201 23.83 -22.72 -25.64
CA ALA A 201 22.56 -22.90 -24.97
C ALA A 201 22.53 -24.26 -24.27
N ASP A 202 21.76 -24.37 -23.19
CA ASP A 202 21.44 -25.66 -22.58
C ASP A 202 20.60 -26.54 -23.54
N GLU A 203 20.35 -27.80 -23.15
CA GLU A 203 19.53 -28.75 -23.91
C GLU A 203 18.10 -28.25 -24.22
N LYS A 204 17.64 -27.16 -23.57
CA LYS A 204 16.34 -26.52 -23.77
C LYS A 204 16.43 -25.17 -24.53
N GLY A 205 17.60 -24.82 -25.05
CA GLY A 205 17.81 -23.56 -25.79
C GLY A 205 18.00 -22.31 -24.91
N ARG A 206 18.22 -22.47 -23.59
CA ARG A 206 18.44 -21.36 -22.65
C ARG A 206 19.91 -20.95 -22.64
N LYS A 207 20.19 -19.65 -22.77
CA LYS A 207 21.55 -19.11 -22.75
C LYS A 207 22.14 -19.11 -21.33
N PRO A 208 23.47 -19.21 -21.16
CA PRO A 208 24.12 -19.08 -19.86
C PRO A 208 23.77 -17.74 -19.21
N ALA A 209 23.44 -17.78 -17.92
CA ALA A 209 23.29 -16.62 -17.05
C ALA A 209 24.64 -16.22 -16.42
N PRO A 210 24.85 -14.94 -16.09
CA PRO A 210 26.07 -14.51 -15.44
C PRO A 210 26.31 -15.15 -14.06
N THR A 211 27.57 -15.17 -13.63
CA THR A 211 27.98 -15.65 -12.29
C THR A 211 27.27 -14.86 -11.19
N SER A 212 27.11 -13.55 -11.37
CA SER A 212 26.28 -12.74 -10.49
C SER A 212 25.52 -11.67 -11.27
N LEU A 213 24.28 -11.43 -10.89
CA LEU A 213 23.47 -10.29 -11.32
C LEU A 213 23.03 -9.54 -10.06
N THR A 214 23.56 -8.32 -9.88
CA THR A 214 23.21 -7.45 -8.73
C THR A 214 22.41 -6.26 -9.23
N TYR A 215 21.24 -6.04 -8.68
CA TYR A 215 20.41 -4.88 -9.01
C TYR A 215 19.67 -4.33 -7.79
N SER A 216 19.43 -3.02 -7.80
CA SER A 216 18.75 -2.29 -6.75
C SER A 216 17.85 -1.23 -7.34
N ILE A 217 16.84 -0.83 -6.60
CA ILE A 217 15.98 0.30 -6.96
C ILE A 217 16.65 1.65 -6.69
N LEU A 218 17.88 1.63 -6.19
CA LEU A 218 18.62 2.80 -5.71
C LEU A 218 19.45 3.45 -6.81
N ALA A 219 19.59 2.85 -7.99
CA ALA A 219 20.30 3.43 -9.14
C ALA A 219 19.66 3.02 -10.48
N PRO A 220 19.75 3.86 -11.54
CA PRO A 220 19.20 3.56 -12.86
C PRO A 220 20.13 2.63 -13.67
N GLY A 221 20.45 1.46 -13.10
CA GLY A 221 21.35 0.47 -13.67
C GLY A 221 21.56 -0.75 -12.77
N PHE A 222 22.34 -1.71 -13.24
CA PHE A 222 22.65 -2.97 -12.56
C PHE A 222 24.08 -3.42 -12.86
N LEU A 223 24.58 -4.36 -12.06
CA LEU A 223 25.90 -4.96 -12.21
C LEU A 223 25.79 -6.40 -12.69
N VAL A 224 26.68 -6.77 -13.61
CA VAL A 224 26.87 -8.13 -14.08
C VAL A 224 28.29 -8.54 -13.74
N ASP A 225 28.45 -9.62 -13.00
CA ASP A 225 29.74 -10.26 -12.75
C ASP A 225 29.85 -11.59 -13.52
N SER A 226 31.01 -11.85 -14.10
CA SER A 226 31.28 -13.08 -14.82
C SER A 226 32.77 -13.41 -14.88
N ASP A 227 33.10 -14.69 -14.81
CA ASP A 227 34.42 -15.24 -15.08
C ASP A 227 34.65 -15.52 -16.59
N GLN A 228 33.63 -15.32 -17.44
CA GLN A 228 33.72 -15.48 -18.88
C GLN A 228 34.37 -14.27 -19.57
N ARG A 229 34.96 -14.50 -20.75
CA ARG A 229 35.67 -13.47 -21.53
C ARG A 229 34.78 -12.62 -22.44
N CYS A 230 33.51 -12.97 -22.57
CA CYS A 230 32.60 -12.34 -23.52
C CYS A 230 31.29 -11.96 -22.82
N PHE A 231 30.83 -10.73 -23.04
CA PHE A 231 29.51 -10.26 -22.64
C PHE A 231 28.73 -9.85 -23.88
N ALA A 232 27.52 -10.40 -24.01
CA ALA A 232 26.63 -10.14 -25.11
C ALA A 232 25.40 -9.37 -24.62
N PHE A 233 25.02 -8.32 -25.34
CA PHE A 233 23.85 -7.51 -25.02
C PHE A 233 23.16 -7.03 -26.29
N GLY A 234 21.84 -7.17 -26.39
CA GLY A 234 21.10 -6.58 -27.49
C GLY A 234 19.66 -7.04 -27.60
N ILE A 235 19.05 -6.74 -28.74
CA ILE A 235 17.65 -7.05 -29.02
C ILE A 235 17.59 -8.40 -29.74
N ALA A 236 16.75 -9.32 -29.26
CA ALA A 236 16.56 -10.64 -29.86
C ALA A 236 15.71 -10.59 -31.16
N ASN A 237 16.00 -9.64 -32.05
CA ASN A 237 15.36 -9.47 -33.36
C ASN A 237 16.46 -9.26 -34.43
N LYS A 238 16.42 -10.05 -35.51
CA LYS A 238 17.42 -10.00 -36.60
C LYS A 238 17.45 -8.64 -37.32
N ASP A 239 16.37 -7.86 -37.24
CA ASP A 239 16.21 -6.59 -37.96
C ASP A 239 16.58 -5.35 -37.14
N ALA A 240 16.99 -5.49 -35.86
CA ALA A 240 17.29 -4.35 -34.97
C ALA A 240 18.49 -3.49 -35.44
N GLY A 241 19.33 -4.04 -36.30
CA GLY A 241 20.54 -3.38 -36.82
C GLY A 241 21.68 -3.29 -35.79
N SER A 242 22.88 -2.98 -36.26
CA SER A 242 24.06 -2.81 -35.40
C SER A 242 24.01 -1.45 -34.67
N PRO A 243 24.20 -1.40 -33.33
CA PRO A 243 24.17 -0.14 -32.59
C PRO A 243 25.32 0.79 -33.00
N ASN A 244 25.09 2.09 -32.90
CA ASN A 244 26.16 3.08 -32.92
C ASN A 244 26.71 3.25 -31.51
N LEU A 245 28.03 3.44 -31.39
CA LEU A 245 28.73 3.52 -30.12
C LEU A 245 29.22 4.96 -29.91
N LEU A 246 28.85 5.58 -28.79
CA LEU A 246 29.38 6.84 -28.32
C LEU A 246 30.39 6.57 -27.20
N TYR A 247 31.60 7.11 -27.32
CA TYR A 247 32.69 6.92 -26.36
C TYR A 247 33.71 8.05 -26.47
N ALA A 248 34.64 8.14 -25.51
CA ALA A 248 35.77 9.05 -25.59
C ALA A 248 37.04 8.32 -26.04
N ASP A 249 37.80 8.93 -26.93
CA ASP A 249 39.17 8.54 -27.27
C ASP A 249 40.19 9.62 -26.85
N SER A 250 41.46 9.43 -27.19
CA SER A 250 42.53 10.38 -26.85
C SER A 250 42.34 11.81 -27.39
N THR A 251 41.43 12.02 -28.33
CA THR A 251 41.15 13.31 -28.97
C THR A 251 39.80 13.91 -28.56
N GLY A 252 38.95 13.15 -27.87
CA GLY A 252 37.64 13.60 -27.40
C GLY A 252 36.51 12.62 -27.71
N LEU A 253 35.29 13.13 -27.65
CA LEU A 253 34.06 12.36 -27.84
C LEU A 253 33.86 11.95 -29.31
N ARG A 254 33.55 10.68 -29.57
CA ARG A 254 33.37 10.15 -30.92
C ARG A 254 32.22 9.15 -31.03
N TRP A 255 31.66 9.08 -32.24
CA TRP A 255 30.76 8.01 -32.67
C TRP A 255 31.52 6.97 -33.50
N ALA A 256 31.20 5.69 -33.33
CA ALA A 256 31.63 4.62 -34.21
C ALA A 256 30.48 3.65 -34.54
N SER A 257 30.55 3.02 -35.71
CA SER A 257 29.65 1.92 -36.06
C SER A 257 30.18 0.61 -35.49
N SER A 258 29.36 -0.12 -34.75
CA SER A 258 29.71 -1.47 -34.25
C SER A 258 29.74 -2.55 -35.34
N LYS A 259 29.43 -2.21 -36.61
CA LYS A 259 29.64 -3.10 -37.76
C LYS A 259 31.12 -3.41 -37.98
N LYS A 260 32.00 -2.46 -37.61
CA LYS A 260 33.44 -2.64 -37.60
C LYS A 260 33.88 -2.86 -36.14
N ALA A 261 34.90 -3.69 -35.97
CA ALA A 261 35.47 -3.92 -34.65
C ALA A 261 36.10 -2.63 -34.10
N LEU A 262 35.69 -2.24 -32.91
CA LEU A 262 36.35 -1.22 -32.10
C LEU A 262 37.29 -1.91 -31.10
N HIS A 263 38.55 -1.51 -31.06
CA HIS A 263 39.51 -1.99 -30.09
C HIS A 263 39.41 -1.17 -28.80
N GLY A 264 39.31 -1.80 -27.62
CA GLY A 264 39.16 -1.06 -26.37
C GLY A 264 40.38 -0.24 -25.95
N LYS A 265 41.56 -0.48 -26.57
CA LYS A 265 42.72 0.42 -26.47
C LYS A 265 42.43 1.83 -26.97
N SER A 266 41.44 2.00 -27.85
CA SER A 266 41.01 3.32 -28.34
C SER A 266 40.18 4.10 -27.32
N LEU A 267 39.66 3.45 -26.27
CA LEU A 267 38.84 4.10 -25.24
C LEU A 267 39.75 4.86 -24.26
N SER A 268 39.67 6.19 -24.24
CA SER A 268 40.35 7.00 -23.23
C SER A 268 39.63 7.03 -21.88
N GLU A 269 38.34 6.66 -21.87
CA GLU A 269 37.50 6.59 -20.67
C GLU A 269 36.82 5.21 -20.57
N GLY A 270 36.52 4.79 -19.34
CA GLY A 270 36.02 3.45 -18.97
C GLY A 270 34.52 3.28 -19.12
N TRP A 271 33.94 3.88 -20.15
CA TRP A 271 32.53 3.76 -20.48
C TRP A 271 32.30 3.88 -21.99
N LEU A 272 31.17 3.32 -22.43
CA LEU A 272 30.63 3.53 -23.78
C LEU A 272 29.11 3.46 -23.74
N VAL A 273 28.45 4.12 -24.69
CA VAL A 273 26.99 4.08 -24.85
C VAL A 273 26.64 3.46 -26.19
N ALA A 274 25.76 2.46 -26.18
CA ALA A 274 25.22 1.86 -27.40
C ALA A 274 23.82 2.43 -27.68
N VAL A 275 23.58 2.80 -28.94
CA VAL A 275 22.29 3.26 -29.43
C VAL A 275 21.88 2.45 -30.64
N TRP A 276 20.83 1.64 -30.50
CA TRP A 276 20.28 0.82 -31.59
C TRP A 276 19.50 1.68 -32.58
N PRO A 277 19.63 1.45 -33.90
CA PRO A 277 18.88 2.19 -34.91
C PRO A 277 17.36 2.05 -34.80
N ASP A 278 16.84 0.90 -34.35
CA ASP A 278 15.40 0.68 -34.15
C ASP A 278 14.86 1.34 -32.86
N GLN A 279 15.73 1.49 -31.86
CA GLN A 279 15.46 2.15 -30.57
C GLN A 279 16.43 3.32 -30.31
N PRO A 280 16.42 4.36 -31.16
CA PRO A 280 17.38 5.45 -31.04
C PRO A 280 17.17 6.28 -29.75
N HIS A 281 16.00 6.18 -29.12
CA HIS A 281 15.64 6.95 -27.93
C HIS A 281 16.06 6.28 -26.61
N MET A 282 16.64 5.07 -26.66
CA MET A 282 16.98 4.24 -25.50
C MET A 282 18.48 3.89 -25.47
N PRO A 283 19.37 4.88 -25.26
CA PRO A 283 20.79 4.63 -25.08
C PRO A 283 21.05 3.71 -23.88
N ILE A 284 21.96 2.75 -24.04
CA ILE A 284 22.42 1.86 -22.97
C ILE A 284 23.89 2.14 -22.67
N LEU A 285 24.17 2.48 -21.41
CA LEU A 285 25.52 2.66 -20.89
C LEU A 285 26.14 1.31 -20.53
N PHE A 286 27.39 1.12 -20.90
CA PHE A 286 28.26 0.06 -20.38
C PHE A 286 29.49 0.68 -19.74
N ALA A 287 29.80 0.29 -18.51
CA ALA A 287 31.02 0.67 -17.80
C ALA A 287 31.76 -0.61 -17.34
N PRO A 288 32.74 -1.10 -18.12
CA PRO A 288 33.47 -2.31 -17.79
C PRO A 288 34.61 -2.04 -16.79
N LYS A 289 34.97 -3.08 -16.03
CA LYS A 289 36.18 -3.09 -15.20
C LYS A 289 37.47 -3.11 -16.02
N HIS A 290 37.52 -3.99 -17.00
CA HIS A 290 38.68 -4.19 -17.86
C HIS A 290 38.52 -3.48 -19.19
N ARG A 291 39.64 -3.13 -19.83
CA ARG A 291 39.65 -2.66 -21.22
C ARG A 291 39.22 -3.79 -22.14
N PRO A 292 38.15 -3.62 -22.94
CA PRO A 292 37.78 -4.63 -23.91
C PRO A 292 38.91 -4.87 -24.93
N LEU A 293 39.17 -6.13 -25.25
CA LEU A 293 40.00 -6.48 -26.39
C LEU A 293 39.34 -6.01 -27.69
N LYS A 294 38.02 -6.24 -27.79
CA LYS A 294 37.24 -6.03 -29.00
C LYS A 294 35.76 -5.79 -28.69
N ILE A 295 35.16 -4.81 -29.36
CA ILE A 295 33.73 -4.52 -29.33
C ILE A 295 33.19 -4.57 -30.76
N GLN A 296 32.16 -5.38 -31.01
CA GLN A 296 31.55 -5.51 -32.34
C GLN A 296 30.10 -5.98 -32.22
N ALA A 297 29.25 -5.68 -33.20
CA ALA A 297 27.89 -6.20 -33.25
C ALA A 297 27.72 -7.30 -34.29
N LYS A 298 26.93 -8.32 -33.95
CA LYS A 298 26.48 -9.40 -34.85
C LYS A 298 24.97 -9.58 -34.70
N GLY A 299 24.22 -9.36 -35.78
CA GLY A 299 22.76 -9.60 -35.81
C GLY A 299 21.98 -8.86 -34.72
N GLY A 300 22.30 -7.59 -34.47
CA GLY A 300 21.63 -6.78 -33.43
C GLY A 300 22.17 -6.97 -32.01
N ILE A 301 23.08 -7.93 -31.79
CA ILE A 301 23.72 -8.19 -30.49
C ILE A 301 25.11 -7.55 -30.47
N LEU A 302 25.36 -6.69 -29.49
CA LEU A 302 26.68 -6.16 -29.17
C LEU A 302 27.47 -7.21 -28.38
N LEU A 303 28.68 -7.52 -28.86
CA LEU A 303 29.63 -8.42 -28.21
C LEU A 303 30.80 -7.60 -27.71
N ILE A 304 31.08 -7.71 -26.40
CA ILE A 304 32.22 -7.09 -25.73
C ILE A 304 33.13 -8.22 -25.25
N GLN A 305 34.30 -8.33 -25.87
CA GLN A 305 35.29 -9.38 -25.60
C GLN A 305 36.46 -8.81 -24.81
N PHE A 306 36.96 -9.56 -23.83
CA PHE A 306 38.05 -9.22 -22.93
C PHE A 306 39.23 -10.19 -23.13
N GLU A 307 40.43 -9.77 -22.72
CA GLU A 307 41.63 -10.63 -22.78
C GLU A 307 41.56 -11.74 -21.72
N GLY A 308 41.12 -11.39 -20.50
CA GLY A 308 40.78 -12.29 -19.40
C GLY A 308 39.27 -12.36 -19.14
N SER A 309 38.90 -12.64 -17.89
CA SER A 309 37.50 -12.58 -17.44
C SER A 309 36.92 -11.17 -17.58
N LEU A 310 35.59 -11.09 -17.78
CA LEU A 310 34.80 -9.87 -17.68
C LEU A 310 35.01 -9.21 -16.31
N ASP A 311 35.10 -10.04 -15.27
CA ASP A 311 34.98 -9.72 -13.86
C ASP A 311 33.67 -8.99 -13.54
N ARG A 312 33.57 -7.72 -13.95
CA ARG A 312 32.38 -6.88 -13.76
C ARG A 312 32.16 -5.91 -14.92
N ILE A 313 30.90 -5.75 -15.30
CA ILE A 313 30.41 -4.66 -16.12
C ILE A 313 29.14 -4.08 -15.51
N ALA A 314 29.07 -2.75 -15.42
CA ALA A 314 27.83 -2.07 -15.07
C ALA A 314 27.04 -1.72 -16.35
N VAL A 315 25.73 -1.91 -16.29
CA VAL A 315 24.79 -1.54 -17.36
C VAL A 315 23.83 -0.48 -16.81
N GLY A 316 23.64 0.62 -17.54
CA GLY A 316 22.83 1.75 -17.08
C GLY A 316 21.95 2.38 -18.16
N ALA A 317 20.97 3.16 -17.73
CA ALA A 317 20.06 3.91 -18.61
C ALA A 317 20.29 5.42 -18.47
N PRO A 318 21.29 6.01 -19.16
CA PRO A 318 21.68 7.42 -18.99
C PRO A 318 20.63 8.45 -19.45
N SER A 319 19.62 8.04 -20.23
CA SER A 319 18.46 8.87 -20.58
C SER A 319 17.27 8.69 -19.62
N GLY A 320 17.33 7.72 -18.72
CA GLY A 320 16.25 7.41 -17.78
C GLY A 320 14.93 7.05 -18.48
N PHE A 321 13.82 7.45 -17.88
CA PHE A 321 12.46 7.15 -18.30
C PHE A 321 11.93 8.07 -19.43
N ARG A 322 12.80 8.89 -20.04
CA ARG A 322 12.43 9.79 -21.14
C ARG A 322 13.22 9.46 -22.41
N TRP A 323 12.60 9.73 -23.56
CA TRP A 323 13.27 9.59 -24.85
C TRP A 323 14.50 10.49 -24.91
N TRP A 324 15.65 9.89 -25.26
CA TRP A 324 16.80 10.69 -25.68
C TRP A 324 16.46 11.43 -26.98
N GLN A 325 16.77 12.73 -27.02
CA GLN A 325 16.42 13.65 -28.10
C GLN A 325 17.52 13.81 -29.17
N GLY A 326 18.69 13.20 -28.95
CA GLY A 326 19.79 13.26 -29.90
C GLY A 326 19.65 12.26 -31.05
N ALA A 327 20.61 12.32 -31.97
CA ALA A 327 20.73 11.37 -33.07
C ALA A 327 22.12 10.71 -33.07
N PRO A 328 22.21 9.39 -33.31
CA PRO A 328 23.50 8.73 -33.51
C PRO A 328 24.32 9.40 -34.62
N ASN A 329 25.64 9.37 -34.48
CA ASN A 329 26.61 9.96 -35.43
C ASN A 329 26.60 11.50 -35.52
N LYS A 330 25.82 12.20 -34.67
CA LYS A 330 25.92 13.66 -34.50
C LYS A 330 26.59 13.97 -33.16
N LEU A 331 27.65 14.79 -33.18
CA LEU A 331 28.32 15.30 -31.98
C LEU A 331 27.75 16.68 -31.61
N ASP A 332 26.47 16.71 -31.26
CA ASP A 332 25.75 17.91 -30.84
C ASP A 332 25.63 18.01 -29.30
N GLN A 333 24.88 19.00 -28.82
CA GLN A 333 24.62 19.19 -27.39
C GLN A 333 23.98 17.94 -26.74
N HIS A 334 23.13 17.21 -27.46
CA HIS A 334 22.49 16.00 -26.91
C HIS A 334 23.48 14.84 -26.76
N ALA A 335 24.46 14.71 -27.65
CA ALA A 335 25.55 13.76 -27.48
C ALA A 335 26.47 14.15 -26.31
N GLN A 336 26.75 15.44 -26.13
CA GLN A 336 27.53 15.93 -24.98
C GLN A 336 26.81 15.70 -23.65
N GLN A 337 25.50 15.96 -23.60
CA GLN A 337 24.66 15.67 -22.43
C GLN A 337 24.63 14.17 -22.12
N LEU A 338 24.46 13.32 -23.14
CA LEU A 338 24.47 11.87 -22.98
C LEU A 338 25.81 11.38 -22.42
N ALA A 339 26.93 11.89 -22.95
CA ALA A 339 28.26 11.58 -22.45
C ALA A 339 28.47 12.05 -21.00
N GLY A 340 28.06 13.28 -20.67
CA GLY A 340 28.12 13.81 -19.31
C GLY A 340 27.34 12.97 -18.30
N ARG A 341 26.08 12.65 -18.60
CA ARG A 341 25.26 11.76 -17.77
C ARG A 341 25.87 10.37 -17.65
N SER A 342 26.46 9.85 -18.73
CA SER A 342 27.10 8.54 -18.76
C SER A 342 28.34 8.46 -17.87
N ARG A 343 29.19 9.50 -17.87
CA ARG A 343 30.34 9.59 -16.96
C ARG A 343 29.90 9.58 -15.50
N THR A 344 28.94 10.43 -15.15
CA THR A 344 28.46 10.52 -13.77
C THR A 344 27.76 9.24 -13.33
N LEU A 345 26.92 8.66 -14.18
CA LEU A 345 26.26 7.39 -13.90
C LEU A 345 27.27 6.25 -13.79
N ALA A 346 28.29 6.17 -14.65
CA ALA A 346 29.36 5.17 -14.54
C ALA A 346 30.12 5.28 -13.20
N ALA A 347 30.40 6.51 -12.73
CA ALA A 347 31.03 6.74 -11.44
C ALA A 347 30.14 6.28 -10.27
N ILE A 348 28.83 6.53 -10.34
CA ILE A 348 27.85 6.02 -9.36
C ILE A 348 27.78 4.49 -9.41
N LEU A 349 27.74 3.87 -10.60
CA LEU A 349 27.69 2.41 -10.72
C LEU A 349 29.00 1.73 -10.29
N ARG A 350 30.12 2.47 -10.20
CA ARG A 350 31.37 2.02 -9.57
C ARG A 350 31.35 2.04 -8.04
N ALA A 351 30.45 2.80 -7.43
CA ALA A 351 30.09 2.72 -6.02
C ALA A 351 28.59 2.43 -5.92
N TYR A 352 28.18 1.25 -6.40
CA TYR A 352 26.78 0.93 -6.65
C TYR A 352 25.97 0.90 -5.35
N PRO A 353 24.96 1.78 -5.15
CA PRO A 353 24.13 1.76 -3.96
C PRO A 353 23.27 0.49 -3.98
N LYS A 354 23.43 -0.34 -2.96
CA LYS A 354 22.85 -1.69 -2.90
C LYS A 354 21.83 -1.83 -1.78
N THR A 355 22.20 -1.42 -0.57
CA THR A 355 21.39 -1.62 0.64
C THR A 355 20.97 -0.28 1.23
N CYS A 356 19.86 -0.26 1.96
CA CYS A 356 19.41 0.92 2.70
C CYS A 356 19.00 0.55 4.12
N ASP A 357 19.63 1.16 5.11
CA ASP A 357 19.20 1.11 6.51
C ASP A 357 18.44 2.40 6.84
N MET A 358 17.19 2.26 7.26
CA MET A 358 16.34 3.39 7.64
C MET A 358 16.28 3.53 9.16
N ARG A 359 16.48 4.76 9.64
CA ARG A 359 16.13 5.18 11.00
C ARG A 359 15.20 6.38 10.95
N PHE A 360 14.42 6.59 12.00
CA PHE A 360 13.55 7.76 12.10
C PHE A 360 13.47 8.32 13.51
N LYS A 361 13.16 9.61 13.62
CA LYS A 361 12.67 10.25 14.85
C LYS A 361 11.22 10.62 14.69
N ASP A 362 10.48 10.38 15.75
CA ASP A 362 9.09 10.78 15.86
C ASP A 362 9.01 12.21 16.45
N GLU A 363 8.42 13.14 15.69
CA GLU A 363 8.25 14.54 16.07
C GLU A 363 6.77 14.92 16.21
N LYS A 364 5.88 13.93 16.40
CA LYS A 364 4.42 14.04 16.56
C LYS A 364 3.65 14.51 15.33
N THR A 365 4.02 15.65 14.75
CA THR A 365 3.37 16.20 13.54
C THR A 365 4.15 15.88 12.27
N SER A 366 5.35 15.34 12.42
CA SER A 366 6.20 14.90 11.33
C SER A 366 7.11 13.76 11.79
N VAL A 367 7.81 13.15 10.83
CA VAL A 367 8.88 12.18 11.08
C VAL A 367 10.14 12.64 10.37
N LEU A 368 11.25 12.71 11.11
CA LEU A 368 12.58 12.91 10.53
C LEU A 368 13.14 11.53 10.17
N ILE A 369 13.43 11.31 8.90
CA ILE A 369 13.95 10.05 8.39
C ILE A 369 15.42 10.22 8.04
N ARG A 370 16.23 9.23 8.41
CA ARG A 370 17.61 9.06 7.99
C ARG A 370 17.75 7.74 7.25
N GLU A 371 18.23 7.80 6.01
CA GLU A 371 18.56 6.62 5.22
C GLU A 371 20.08 6.56 5.05
N THR A 372 20.67 5.39 5.35
CA THR A 372 22.10 5.13 5.17
C THR A 372 22.30 4.01 4.16
N PHE A 373 23.08 4.27 3.13
CA PHE A 373 23.24 3.40 1.98
C PHE A 373 24.57 2.66 2.03
N GLY A 374 24.52 1.35 1.79
CA GLY A 374 25.71 0.54 1.56
C GLY A 374 26.01 0.45 0.08
N HIS A 375 27.29 0.54 -0.29
CA HIS A 375 27.73 0.55 -1.69
C HIS A 375 28.63 -0.64 -2.01
N VAL A 376 28.47 -1.17 -3.22
CA VAL A 376 29.46 -2.08 -3.81
C VAL A 376 30.47 -1.23 -4.58
N VAL A 377 31.67 -1.09 -4.02
CA VAL A 377 32.75 -0.26 -4.59
C VAL A 377 33.72 -1.12 -5.40
N TRP A 378 34.08 -0.66 -6.60
CA TRP A 378 35.06 -1.33 -7.46
C TRP A 378 35.80 -0.32 -8.36
N SER A 379 37.04 -0.66 -8.72
CA SER A 379 37.91 0.15 -9.59
C SER A 379 37.95 -0.39 -11.02
N ASN A 380 38.25 0.47 -12.00
CA ASN A 380 38.47 0.07 -13.39
C ASN A 380 39.91 0.35 -13.86
N GLU A 381 40.31 -0.21 -14.99
CA GLU A 381 41.66 -0.04 -15.58
C GLU A 381 41.99 1.38 -16.07
N TRP A 382 41.00 2.27 -16.10
CA TRP A 382 41.19 3.68 -16.40
C TRP A 382 41.50 4.51 -15.14
N ASN A 383 41.47 3.90 -13.95
CA ASN A 383 41.61 4.57 -12.66
C ASN A 383 40.62 5.72 -12.47
N GLU A 384 39.41 5.55 -13.00
CA GLU A 384 38.34 6.55 -12.88
C GLU A 384 37.70 6.50 -11.49
N PRO A 385 37.18 7.64 -10.99
CA PRO A 385 36.58 7.68 -9.67
C PRO A 385 35.30 6.84 -9.58
N SER A 386 35.04 6.35 -8.37
CA SER A 386 33.76 5.84 -7.90
C SER A 386 33.09 6.91 -7.02
N THR A 387 31.80 7.15 -7.21
CA THR A 387 31.06 8.19 -6.49
C THR A 387 29.98 7.56 -5.62
N ALA A 388 30.23 7.46 -4.31
CA ALA A 388 29.21 7.05 -3.35
C ALA A 388 28.16 8.17 -3.22
N ILE A 389 26.89 7.79 -3.33
CA ILE A 389 25.76 8.70 -3.24
C ILE A 389 24.68 8.16 -2.30
N ALA A 390 23.95 9.07 -1.68
CA ALA A 390 22.73 8.76 -0.95
C ALA A 390 21.54 9.24 -1.79
N PRO A 391 20.90 8.34 -2.57
CA PRO A 391 19.76 8.72 -3.40
C PRO A 391 18.55 9.06 -2.53
N VAL A 392 17.74 10.00 -3.01
CA VAL A 392 16.41 10.27 -2.44
C VAL A 392 15.39 9.56 -3.31
N SER A 393 14.41 8.89 -2.68
CA SER A 393 13.32 8.22 -3.39
C SER A 393 12.73 9.14 -4.47
N PRO A 394 12.63 8.71 -5.73
CA PRO A 394 12.07 9.54 -6.79
C PRO A 394 10.64 10.02 -6.49
N MET A 395 9.84 9.27 -5.72
CA MET A 395 8.54 9.74 -5.26
C MET A 395 8.65 10.96 -4.34
N ILE A 396 9.62 11.00 -3.42
CA ILE A 396 9.92 12.20 -2.60
C ILE A 396 10.37 13.36 -3.48
N SER A 397 11.25 13.09 -4.44
CA SER A 397 11.74 14.13 -5.34
C SER A 397 10.60 14.72 -6.19
N PHE A 398 9.66 13.90 -6.65
CA PHE A 398 8.45 14.35 -7.34
C PHE A 398 7.50 15.11 -6.40
N ALA A 399 7.26 14.59 -5.19
CA ALA A 399 6.41 15.22 -4.20
C ALA A 399 6.90 16.64 -3.85
N LYS A 400 8.22 16.81 -3.70
CA LYS A 400 8.86 18.11 -3.53
C LYS A 400 8.54 19.07 -4.68
N ASP A 401 8.67 18.62 -5.91
CA ASP A 401 8.43 19.46 -7.09
C ASP A 401 6.95 19.82 -7.25
N MET A 402 6.05 18.98 -6.73
CA MET A 402 4.61 19.21 -6.72
C MET A 402 4.11 20.03 -5.53
N GLY A 403 4.98 20.40 -4.59
CA GLY A 403 4.64 21.22 -3.43
C GLY A 403 4.02 20.46 -2.26
N TYR A 404 4.23 19.14 -2.18
CA TYR A 404 3.82 18.36 -1.02
C TYR A 404 4.56 18.84 0.25
N PRO A 405 3.92 18.88 1.44
CA PRO A 405 4.56 19.35 2.68
C PRO A 405 5.67 18.42 3.21
N LEU A 406 6.90 18.62 2.73
CA LEU A 406 8.09 17.88 3.15
C LEU A 406 9.34 18.77 3.18
N GLU A 407 10.38 18.34 3.88
CA GLU A 407 11.69 18.98 3.86
C GLU A 407 12.74 18.01 3.33
N VAL A 408 13.55 18.46 2.36
CA VAL A 408 14.72 17.73 1.85
C VAL A 408 15.99 18.53 2.09
N PRO A 409 17.18 17.92 2.00
CA PRO A 409 18.44 18.64 2.09
C PRO A 409 18.59 19.72 1.02
N HIS A 410 19.19 20.85 1.39
CA HIS A 410 19.46 21.96 0.46
C HIS A 410 20.53 21.61 -0.59
N ASN A 411 21.40 20.66 -0.31
CA ASN A 411 22.48 20.20 -1.20
C ASN A 411 22.06 19.05 -2.13
N LEU A 412 20.75 18.85 -2.34
CA LEU A 412 20.22 17.82 -3.23
C LEU A 412 20.64 18.10 -4.68
N LYS A 413 21.37 17.17 -5.29
CA LYS A 413 21.82 17.23 -6.68
C LYS A 413 20.85 16.47 -7.59
N ASP A 414 20.63 17.01 -8.79
CA ASP A 414 19.83 16.36 -9.83
C ASP A 414 20.75 15.80 -10.92
N LEU A 415 20.62 14.50 -11.22
CA LEU A 415 21.40 13.86 -12.27
C LEU A 415 20.80 14.09 -13.67
N ASP A 416 19.62 14.71 -13.73
CA ASP A 416 18.83 14.89 -14.96
C ASP A 416 18.51 13.54 -15.63
N ILE A 417 18.35 12.51 -14.80
CA ILE A 417 17.87 11.18 -15.19
C ILE A 417 16.45 11.01 -14.64
N PRO A 418 15.42 11.07 -15.49
CA PRO A 418 14.05 10.84 -15.05
C PRO A 418 13.83 9.36 -14.74
N THR A 419 12.98 9.06 -13.75
CA THR A 419 12.53 7.69 -13.41
C THR A 419 11.02 7.53 -13.65
N LYS A 420 10.48 6.33 -13.40
CA LYS A 420 9.06 6.01 -13.52
C LYS A 420 8.15 6.97 -12.73
N VAL A 421 8.58 7.47 -11.56
CA VAL A 421 7.73 8.25 -10.64
C VAL A 421 8.33 9.59 -10.17
N GLY A 422 9.47 10.00 -10.72
CA GLY A 422 10.08 11.30 -10.39
C GLY A 422 11.53 11.44 -10.84
N PRO A 423 12.18 12.59 -10.62
CA PRO A 423 13.58 12.79 -10.97
C PRO A 423 14.50 12.01 -10.02
N TYR A 424 15.63 11.53 -10.55
CA TYR A 424 16.65 10.84 -9.76
C TYR A 424 17.62 11.86 -9.14
N ARG A 425 17.48 12.06 -7.83
CA ARG A 425 18.26 13.04 -7.06
C ARG A 425 19.01 12.38 -5.92
N TYR A 426 20.11 13.00 -5.50
CA TYR A 426 20.99 12.44 -4.47
C TYR A 426 21.75 13.52 -3.70
N VAL A 427 22.29 13.15 -2.54
CA VAL A 427 23.35 13.90 -1.85
C VAL A 427 24.66 13.11 -1.91
N ASP A 428 25.79 13.80 -1.86
CA ASP A 428 27.10 13.14 -1.82
C ASP A 428 27.26 12.33 -0.53
N GLY A 429 27.94 11.19 -0.60
CA GLY A 429 28.20 10.34 0.55
C GLY A 429 27.18 9.21 0.69
N ALA A 430 27.01 8.69 1.91
CA ALA A 430 26.20 7.49 2.15
C ALA A 430 24.92 7.75 2.96
N THR A 431 24.68 8.97 3.42
CA THR A 431 23.55 9.27 4.30
C THR A 431 22.75 10.46 3.80
N VAL A 432 21.42 10.34 3.87
CA VAL A 432 20.49 11.44 3.61
C VAL A 432 19.46 11.54 4.73
N GLU A 433 19.07 12.76 5.07
CA GLU A 433 17.98 13.03 6.00
C GLU A 433 16.90 13.85 5.31
N TYR A 434 15.64 13.53 5.58
CA TYR A 434 14.49 14.28 5.08
C TYR A 434 13.33 14.15 6.06
N ARG A 435 12.42 15.13 6.07
CA ARG A 435 11.28 15.17 6.98
C ARG A 435 9.97 15.05 6.22
N LEU A 436 9.10 14.16 6.68
CA LEU A 436 7.74 14.00 6.17
C LEU A 436 6.74 14.47 7.21
N SER A 437 5.88 15.40 6.81
CA SER A 437 4.76 15.81 7.65
C SER A 437 3.67 14.73 7.67
N VAL A 438 2.94 14.64 8.77
CA VAL A 438 1.83 13.69 8.92
C VAL A 438 0.52 14.43 8.59
N PRO A 439 -0.30 13.94 7.63
CA PRO A 439 -1.60 14.54 7.35
C PRO A 439 -2.55 14.42 8.56
N PRO A 440 -3.67 15.17 8.58
CA PRO A 440 -4.70 14.97 9.60
C PRO A 440 -5.22 13.52 9.64
N THR A 441 -5.21 12.93 10.83
CA THR A 441 -5.64 11.53 11.08
C THR A 441 -6.91 11.43 11.91
N ASN A 442 -7.44 12.55 12.39
CA ASN A 442 -8.71 12.60 13.12
C ASN A 442 -9.89 12.51 12.14
N GLY A 443 -10.92 11.76 12.52
CA GLY A 443 -12.16 11.65 11.76
C GLY A 443 -13.08 12.88 11.91
N ARG A 444 -14.28 12.80 11.32
CA ARG A 444 -15.36 13.78 11.52
C ARG A 444 -16.70 13.10 11.73
N MET A 445 -17.41 13.48 12.79
CA MET A 445 -18.83 13.19 12.99
C MET A 445 -19.67 14.45 12.86
N TYR A 446 -20.73 14.35 12.08
CA TYR A 446 -21.70 15.42 11.88
C TYR A 446 -22.90 15.23 12.82
N LEU A 447 -23.45 16.30 13.36
CA LEU A 447 -24.65 16.21 14.21
C LEU A 447 -25.91 15.98 13.35
N ARG A 448 -26.95 15.38 13.93
CA ARG A 448 -28.30 15.34 13.32
C ARG A 448 -29.13 16.57 13.70
N PRO A 449 -30.16 16.95 12.94
CA PRO A 449 -31.18 17.87 13.40
C PRO A 449 -31.85 17.34 14.68
N ASP A 450 -32.11 18.24 15.62
CA ASP A 450 -32.95 17.92 16.77
C ASP A 450 -34.43 17.79 16.35
N GLY A 451 -35.12 16.77 16.85
CA GLY A 451 -36.47 16.41 16.43
C GLY A 451 -36.56 15.56 15.15
N ALA A 452 -37.77 15.51 14.57
CA ALA A 452 -38.07 14.71 13.39
C ALA A 452 -37.49 15.35 12.12
N ASP A 453 -36.76 14.56 11.32
CA ASP A 453 -36.21 14.99 10.03
C ASP A 453 -36.31 13.84 9.03
N VAL A 454 -37.05 14.06 7.94
CA VAL A 454 -37.41 13.02 6.97
C VAL A 454 -36.18 12.31 6.39
N LEU A 455 -35.10 13.06 6.09
CA LEU A 455 -33.90 12.46 5.51
C LEU A 455 -33.10 11.73 6.58
N ALA A 456 -32.86 12.37 7.73
CA ALA A 456 -32.08 11.77 8.81
C ALA A 456 -32.73 10.47 9.31
N ASP A 457 -34.06 10.46 9.46
CA ASP A 457 -34.82 9.31 9.96
C ASP A 457 -34.90 8.17 8.92
N ASP A 458 -35.08 8.48 7.62
CA ASP A 458 -35.05 7.47 6.55
C ASP A 458 -33.67 6.80 6.44
N ILE A 459 -32.60 7.61 6.47
CA ILE A 459 -31.23 7.09 6.43
C ILE A 459 -30.92 6.28 7.69
N ALA A 460 -31.29 6.76 8.89
CA ALA A 460 -31.10 6.04 10.15
C ALA A 460 -31.78 4.65 10.13
N GLY A 461 -33.02 4.56 9.62
CA GLY A 461 -33.71 3.29 9.45
C GLY A 461 -33.00 2.33 8.48
N LYS A 462 -32.42 2.85 7.40
CA LYS A 462 -31.72 2.05 6.38
C LYS A 462 -30.32 1.59 6.79
N ILE A 463 -29.57 2.43 7.49
CA ILE A 463 -28.22 2.05 7.97
C ILE A 463 -28.30 0.98 9.06
N THR A 464 -29.39 0.97 9.84
CA THR A 464 -29.64 -0.02 10.91
C THR A 464 -30.39 -1.25 10.43
N GLN A 465 -30.95 -1.22 9.22
CA GLN A 465 -31.57 -2.40 8.63
C GLN A 465 -30.54 -3.53 8.51
N LYS A 466 -30.83 -4.66 9.16
CA LYS A 466 -30.05 -5.88 8.99
C LYS A 466 -29.98 -6.20 7.48
N PRO A 467 -28.80 -6.50 6.91
CA PRO A 467 -28.69 -6.90 5.51
C PRO A 467 -29.77 -7.94 5.20
N SER A 468 -30.48 -7.80 4.07
CA SER A 468 -31.63 -8.66 3.78
C SER A 468 -31.26 -10.14 3.92
N ALA A 469 -32.04 -10.84 4.73
CA ALA A 469 -31.88 -12.22 5.17
C ALA A 469 -32.00 -13.28 4.06
N ARG A 470 -31.62 -12.97 2.82
CA ARG A 470 -31.53 -13.96 1.74
C ARG A 470 -30.14 -14.55 1.56
N ASP A 471 -29.20 -14.26 2.45
CA ASP A 471 -28.01 -15.10 2.52
C ASP A 471 -27.27 -15.11 3.87
N PRO A 472 -27.45 -16.16 4.70
CA PRO A 472 -26.55 -16.48 5.81
C PRO A 472 -25.08 -16.62 5.38
N ARG A 473 -24.79 -16.83 4.08
CA ARG A 473 -23.42 -16.94 3.54
C ARG A 473 -22.57 -15.68 3.74
N TRP A 474 -23.15 -14.50 4.03
CA TRP A 474 -22.34 -13.31 4.32
C TRP A 474 -21.68 -13.34 5.71
N LEU A 475 -22.26 -14.08 6.66
CA LEU A 475 -21.62 -14.42 7.94
C LEU A 475 -20.69 -15.65 7.82
N GLU A 476 -20.90 -16.50 6.80
CA GLU A 476 -20.02 -17.64 6.48
C GLU A 476 -18.82 -17.24 5.59
N ASN A 477 -18.83 -16.02 5.05
CA ASN A 477 -17.69 -15.31 4.47
C ASN A 477 -16.74 -14.87 5.60
N THR A 478 -16.08 -15.81 6.30
CA THR A 478 -15.02 -15.45 7.25
C THR A 478 -13.84 -14.84 6.48
N THR A 479 -13.91 -13.53 6.28
CA THR A 479 -12.88 -12.67 5.73
C THR A 479 -12.87 -11.42 6.60
N ASN A 480 -11.68 -10.98 7.03
CA ASN A 480 -11.54 -9.82 7.92
C ASN A 480 -11.84 -8.47 7.21
N LEU A 481 -12.33 -8.52 5.97
CA LEU A 481 -12.98 -7.42 5.28
C LEU A 481 -14.39 -7.13 5.82
N ALA A 482 -15.08 -8.13 6.39
CA ALA A 482 -16.47 -8.00 6.82
C ALA A 482 -16.69 -6.89 7.87
N PRO A 483 -15.87 -6.76 8.93
CA PRO A 483 -15.97 -5.64 9.88
C PRO A 483 -15.87 -4.25 9.21
N TRP A 484 -15.26 -4.16 8.04
CA TRP A 484 -15.10 -2.90 7.32
C TRP A 484 -16.18 -2.68 6.25
N MET A 485 -16.38 -3.63 5.33
CA MET A 485 -17.18 -3.46 4.10
C MET A 485 -18.64 -3.08 4.34
N GLY A 486 -19.19 -3.41 5.51
CA GLY A 486 -20.57 -3.09 5.87
C GLY A 486 -20.69 -2.16 7.06
N TRP A 487 -19.77 -2.19 8.02
CA TRP A 487 -19.99 -1.58 9.34
C TRP A 487 -19.22 -0.28 9.55
N ALA A 488 -17.95 -0.23 9.14
CA ALA A 488 -17.12 0.96 9.29
C ALA A 488 -17.76 2.22 8.67
N PRO A 489 -18.30 2.21 7.44
CA PRO A 489 -19.01 3.37 6.90
C PRO A 489 -20.26 3.77 7.69
N ARG A 490 -21.06 2.79 8.15
CA ARG A 490 -22.29 3.03 8.95
C ARG A 490 -22.00 3.75 10.26
N SER A 491 -20.84 3.44 10.87
CA SER A 491 -20.39 4.08 12.11
C SER A 491 -20.23 5.59 11.95
N LEU A 492 -19.98 6.10 10.75
CA LEU A 492 -19.88 7.54 10.52
C LEU A 492 -21.25 8.24 10.47
N GLY A 493 -22.34 7.48 10.55
CA GLY A 493 -23.71 7.94 10.71
C GLY A 493 -24.29 7.69 12.11
N LEU A 494 -23.47 7.42 13.13
CA LEU A 494 -23.92 7.11 14.50
C LEU A 494 -24.88 8.16 15.06
N THR A 495 -24.61 9.44 14.82
CA THR A 495 -25.46 10.54 15.29
C THR A 495 -26.85 10.54 14.67
N LEU A 496 -27.05 9.89 13.52
CA LEU A 496 -28.37 9.72 12.90
C LEU A 496 -29.20 8.67 13.63
N MET A 497 -28.59 7.70 14.30
CA MET A 497 -29.28 6.60 14.98
C MET A 497 -29.91 7.06 16.29
N ASN A 498 -31.09 6.53 16.61
CA ASN A 498 -31.60 6.59 17.98
C ASN A 498 -30.87 5.58 18.90
N GLU A 499 -31.19 5.60 20.19
CA GLU A 499 -30.53 4.75 21.19
C GLU A 499 -30.65 3.25 20.90
N SER A 500 -31.87 2.74 20.68
CA SER A 500 -32.09 1.32 20.39
C SER A 500 -31.37 0.89 19.10
N GLN A 501 -31.46 1.71 18.05
CA GLN A 501 -30.77 1.48 16.78
C GLN A 501 -29.25 1.41 16.94
N ARG A 502 -28.67 2.32 17.74
CA ARG A 502 -27.24 2.38 18.00
C ARG A 502 -26.78 1.16 18.78
N THR A 503 -27.49 0.78 19.85
CA THR A 503 -27.18 -0.42 20.63
C THR A 503 -27.20 -1.67 19.76
N ASP A 504 -28.28 -1.90 19.01
CA ASP A 504 -28.39 -3.05 18.11
C ASP A 504 -27.27 -3.10 17.06
N PHE A 505 -26.90 -1.93 16.52
CA PHE A 505 -25.80 -1.80 15.55
C PHE A 505 -24.45 -2.14 16.17
N LEU A 506 -24.13 -1.58 17.34
CA LEU A 506 -22.84 -1.80 18.01
C LEU A 506 -22.69 -3.24 18.50
N ASP A 507 -23.74 -3.83 19.06
CA ASP A 507 -23.73 -5.23 19.50
C ASP A 507 -23.50 -6.17 18.31
N SER A 508 -24.17 -5.91 17.20
CA SER A 508 -23.99 -6.70 15.98
C SER A 508 -22.59 -6.54 15.37
N TRP A 509 -22.01 -5.32 15.41
CA TRP A 509 -20.66 -5.10 14.91
C TRP A 509 -19.61 -5.77 15.80
N LYS A 510 -19.80 -5.71 17.13
CA LYS A 510 -18.94 -6.39 18.11
C LYS A 510 -18.82 -7.87 17.79
N MET A 511 -19.94 -8.55 17.56
CA MET A 511 -19.95 -9.97 17.18
C MET A 511 -19.13 -10.26 15.91
N VAL A 512 -19.22 -9.37 14.91
CA VAL A 512 -18.48 -9.51 13.64
C VAL A 512 -16.98 -9.29 13.84
N LEU A 513 -16.58 -8.35 14.69
CA LEU A 513 -15.17 -8.11 15.03
C LEU A 513 -14.58 -9.25 15.87
N GLU A 514 -15.31 -9.72 16.87
CA GLU A 514 -14.90 -10.87 17.68
C GLU A 514 -14.68 -12.13 16.82
N ASP A 515 -15.49 -12.33 15.78
CA ASP A 515 -15.25 -13.40 14.81
C ASP A 515 -13.98 -13.19 13.98
N ALA A 516 -13.72 -11.96 13.52
CA ALA A 516 -12.52 -11.61 12.76
C ALA A 516 -11.21 -11.71 13.57
N PHE A 517 -11.29 -11.61 14.89
CA PHE A 517 -10.15 -11.77 15.81
C PHE A 517 -9.84 -13.22 16.19
N LYS A 518 -10.69 -14.17 15.80
CA LYS A 518 -10.39 -15.59 16.03
C LYS A 518 -9.17 -16.03 15.20
N PRO A 519 -8.53 -17.17 15.52
CA PRO A 519 -7.35 -17.65 14.78
C PRO A 519 -7.62 -18.08 13.32
N ASN A 520 -8.82 -18.60 13.02
CA ASN A 520 -9.18 -19.24 11.75
C ASN A 520 -9.10 -18.36 10.47
N PRO A 521 -9.34 -17.04 10.48
CA PRO A 521 -9.14 -16.22 9.28
C PRO A 521 -7.67 -15.87 9.03
N TRP A 522 -6.74 -16.15 9.94
CA TRP A 522 -5.35 -15.68 9.85
C TRP A 522 -4.37 -16.78 9.44
N TYR A 523 -3.52 -16.45 8.48
CA TYR A 523 -2.52 -17.35 7.92
C TYR A 523 -1.14 -16.71 8.02
N VAL A 524 -0.13 -17.53 8.33
CA VAL A 524 1.28 -17.12 8.23
C VAL A 524 1.75 -17.32 6.81
N ARG A 525 2.54 -16.36 6.32
CA ARG A 525 3.22 -16.43 5.05
C ARG A 525 4.69 -16.10 5.24
N THR A 526 5.56 -16.88 4.62
CA THR A 526 7.02 -16.73 4.66
C THR A 526 7.50 -16.38 3.27
N GLU A 527 8.17 -15.24 3.12
CA GLU A 527 8.76 -14.86 1.85
C GLU A 527 10.01 -15.72 1.57
N PRO A 528 10.14 -16.33 0.37
CA PRO A 528 11.11 -17.40 0.10
C PRO A 528 12.58 -16.99 0.09
N TRP A 529 12.92 -15.70 -0.05
CA TRP A 529 14.32 -15.26 -0.19
C TRP A 529 14.90 -14.55 1.03
N SER A 530 14.11 -13.68 1.66
CA SER A 530 14.40 -12.97 2.91
C SER A 530 14.10 -13.82 4.14
N GLY A 531 13.17 -14.78 4.03
CA GLY A 531 12.69 -15.57 5.17
C GLY A 531 11.75 -14.79 6.10
N GLN A 532 11.34 -13.58 5.75
CA GLN A 532 10.43 -12.77 6.56
C GLN A 532 9.05 -13.40 6.66
N ASN A 533 8.49 -13.39 7.87
CA ASN A 533 7.14 -13.84 8.15
C ASN A 533 6.18 -12.65 8.28
N TYR A 534 4.98 -12.81 7.75
CA TYR A 534 3.86 -11.88 7.95
C TYR A 534 2.55 -12.64 7.96
N ILE A 535 1.50 -12.01 8.50
CA ILE A 535 0.16 -12.57 8.47
C ILE A 535 -0.71 -11.89 7.43
N TYR A 536 -1.65 -12.67 6.91
CA TYR A 536 -2.72 -12.19 6.07
C TYR A 536 -4.02 -12.91 6.41
N SER A 537 -5.12 -12.26 6.10
CA SER A 537 -6.46 -12.84 6.29
C SER A 537 -7.37 -12.76 5.07
N PHE A 538 -6.93 -12.05 4.05
CA PHE A 538 -7.61 -11.93 2.77
C PHE A 538 -6.54 -11.72 1.72
N ALA A 539 -6.65 -12.47 0.64
CA ALA A 539 -5.86 -12.29 -0.56
C ALA A 539 -6.49 -13.12 -1.69
N TRP A 540 -6.29 -12.70 -2.93
CA TRP A 540 -6.42 -13.59 -4.08
C TRP A 540 -5.06 -14.22 -4.41
N MET A 541 -5.06 -15.46 -4.91
CA MET A 541 -3.83 -16.16 -5.27
C MET A 541 -3.67 -16.21 -6.78
N ASN A 542 -2.54 -15.74 -7.28
CA ASN A 542 -2.13 -16.00 -8.65
C ASN A 542 -1.75 -17.48 -8.77
N THR A 543 -2.49 -18.23 -9.58
CA THR A 543 -2.29 -19.68 -9.71
C THR A 543 -1.00 -20.06 -10.45
N THR A 544 -0.43 -19.13 -11.21
CA THR A 544 0.77 -19.38 -12.04
C THR A 544 2.05 -19.33 -11.22
N ASN A 545 2.21 -18.31 -10.37
CA ASN A 545 3.42 -18.08 -9.58
C ASN A 545 3.19 -18.19 -8.06
N ARG A 546 1.97 -18.51 -7.62
CA ARG A 546 1.59 -18.68 -6.20
C ARG A 546 1.77 -17.42 -5.34
N THR A 547 1.89 -16.25 -5.96
CA THR A 547 1.92 -14.97 -5.24
C THR A 547 0.51 -14.55 -4.85
N LEU A 548 0.41 -13.76 -3.78
CA LEU A 548 -0.84 -13.20 -3.30
C LEU A 548 -1.00 -11.75 -3.74
N GLY A 549 -2.24 -11.36 -3.97
CA GLY A 549 -2.66 -9.98 -4.14
C GLY A 549 -3.78 -9.59 -3.17
N ASP A 550 -3.92 -8.28 -2.97
CA ASP A 550 -4.90 -7.60 -2.10
C ASP A 550 -4.77 -7.90 -0.61
N ILE A 551 -3.57 -8.33 -0.16
CA ILE A 551 -3.29 -8.58 1.27
C ILE A 551 -3.55 -7.32 2.09
N ILE A 552 -3.11 -6.18 1.56
CA ILE A 552 -3.26 -4.88 2.17
C ILE A 552 -4.73 -4.50 2.44
N SER A 553 -5.66 -5.06 1.67
CA SER A 553 -7.09 -4.78 1.80
C SER A 553 -7.67 -5.47 3.03
N GLY A 554 -7.34 -6.74 3.25
CA GLY A 554 -7.74 -7.45 4.47
C GLY A 554 -7.10 -6.85 5.72
N ASN A 555 -5.79 -6.66 5.65
CA ASN A 555 -5.00 -6.16 6.76
C ASN A 555 -5.37 -4.70 7.10
N GLY A 556 -5.56 -3.83 6.10
CA GLY A 556 -6.00 -2.46 6.31
C GLY A 556 -7.45 -2.35 6.80
N ALA A 557 -8.35 -3.18 6.27
CA ALA A 557 -9.74 -3.24 6.72
C ALA A 557 -9.87 -3.51 8.21
N ILE A 558 -9.17 -4.54 8.72
CA ILE A 558 -9.32 -4.92 10.13
C ILE A 558 -8.76 -3.87 11.07
N LEU A 559 -7.61 -3.24 10.73
CA LEU A 559 -7.00 -2.19 11.53
C LEU A 559 -7.92 -0.98 11.63
N TYR A 560 -8.48 -0.56 10.49
CA TYR A 560 -9.33 0.61 10.45
C TYR A 560 -10.72 0.38 11.05
N ALA A 561 -11.33 -0.78 10.80
CA ALA A 561 -12.62 -1.14 11.40
C ALA A 561 -12.52 -1.26 12.93
N SER A 562 -11.43 -1.82 13.44
CA SER A 562 -11.17 -1.93 14.89
C SER A 562 -11.11 -0.54 15.54
N ASN A 563 -10.37 0.40 14.94
CA ASN A 563 -10.30 1.79 15.39
C ASN A 563 -11.69 2.45 15.39
N LEU A 564 -12.44 2.36 14.30
CA LEU A 564 -13.76 2.99 14.21
C LEU A 564 -14.77 2.37 15.17
N PHE A 565 -14.73 1.05 15.39
CA PHE A 565 -15.59 0.40 16.37
C PHE A 565 -15.29 0.88 17.79
N ALA A 566 -14.02 0.96 18.19
CA ALA A 566 -13.65 1.41 19.53
C ALA A 566 -14.02 2.88 19.75
N ARG A 567 -13.81 3.74 18.74
CA ARG A 567 -14.29 5.13 18.76
C ARG A 567 -15.81 5.23 18.86
N ALA A 568 -16.54 4.35 18.19
CA ALA A 568 -18.00 4.34 18.20
C ALA A 568 -18.58 3.88 19.54
N SER A 569 -18.02 2.80 20.11
CA SER A 569 -18.58 2.07 21.25
C SER A 569 -17.94 2.42 22.60
N GLY A 570 -16.73 3.00 22.60
CA GLY A 570 -15.91 3.12 23.80
C GLY A 570 -15.23 1.80 24.23
N ASP A 571 -15.43 0.68 23.51
CA ASP A 571 -14.86 -0.64 23.85
C ASP A 571 -13.38 -0.75 23.42
N TRP A 572 -12.54 0.06 24.07
CA TRP A 572 -11.09 0.04 23.91
C TRP A 572 -10.43 -1.17 24.55
N GLU A 573 -11.10 -1.81 25.51
CA GLU A 573 -10.63 -3.05 26.14
C GLU A 573 -10.57 -4.20 25.12
N MET A 574 -11.56 -4.31 24.22
CA MET A 574 -11.51 -5.29 23.14
C MET A 574 -10.27 -5.08 22.25
N ILE A 575 -9.91 -3.83 21.95
CA ILE A 575 -8.74 -3.52 21.13
C ILE A 575 -7.45 -3.86 21.87
N GLU A 576 -7.34 -3.48 23.14
CA GLU A 576 -6.17 -3.76 23.95
C GLU A 576 -5.94 -5.27 24.12
N ARG A 577 -7.01 -6.05 24.37
CA ARG A 577 -6.95 -7.51 24.46
C ARG A 577 -6.47 -8.17 23.17
N ASN A 578 -6.83 -7.60 22.01
CA ASN A 578 -6.45 -8.13 20.69
C ASN A 578 -5.23 -7.42 20.06
N TRP A 579 -4.53 -6.57 20.82
CA TRP A 579 -3.36 -5.83 20.34
C TRP A 579 -2.27 -6.70 19.71
N PRO A 580 -1.93 -7.91 20.25
CA PRO A 580 -0.94 -8.77 19.62
C PRO A 580 -1.25 -9.13 18.16
N LEU A 581 -2.53 -9.37 17.85
CA LEU A 581 -2.98 -9.61 16.47
C LEU A 581 -2.84 -8.33 15.63
N LEU A 582 -3.39 -7.21 16.11
CA LEU A 582 -3.38 -5.94 15.38
C LEU A 582 -1.95 -5.45 15.11
N ASN A 583 -1.02 -5.63 16.04
CA ASN A 583 0.40 -5.33 15.84
C ASN A 583 1.07 -6.31 14.85
N ALA A 584 0.75 -7.61 14.91
CA ALA A 584 1.27 -8.57 13.93
C ALA A 584 0.83 -8.26 12.49
N VAL A 585 -0.36 -7.68 12.29
CA VAL A 585 -0.82 -7.18 10.97
C VAL A 585 0.12 -6.11 10.41
N MET A 586 0.65 -5.24 11.28
CA MET A 586 1.57 -4.16 10.91
C MET A 586 2.90 -4.70 10.36
N GLN A 587 3.28 -5.95 10.65
CA GLN A 587 4.49 -6.56 10.11
C GLN A 587 4.47 -6.62 8.57
N HIS A 588 3.33 -6.95 7.95
CA HIS A 588 3.18 -6.98 6.49
C HIS A 588 3.52 -5.62 5.85
N TYR A 589 3.02 -4.54 6.43
CA TYR A 589 3.29 -3.18 5.94
C TYR A 589 4.75 -2.76 6.03
N ARG A 590 5.53 -3.45 6.87
CA ARG A 590 6.94 -3.13 7.12
C ARG A 590 7.85 -3.97 6.21
N VAL A 591 7.64 -5.28 6.16
CA VAL A 591 8.53 -6.17 5.37
C VAL A 591 8.31 -6.05 3.86
N GLN A 592 7.11 -5.69 3.42
CA GLN A 592 6.80 -5.47 2.00
C GLN A 592 6.81 -3.97 1.62
N HIS A 593 7.25 -3.08 2.52
CA HIS A 593 7.22 -1.65 2.24
C HIS A 593 8.17 -1.29 1.11
N ASP A 594 7.66 -0.60 0.09
CA ASP A 594 8.44 -0.26 -1.07
C ASP A 594 9.19 1.08 -0.91
N TRP A 595 10.45 1.13 -1.33
CA TRP A 595 11.26 2.35 -1.22
C TRP A 595 10.92 3.38 -2.31
N LEU A 596 10.69 2.95 -3.55
CA LEU A 596 10.52 3.84 -4.71
C LEU A 596 9.17 4.57 -4.69
N HIS A 597 8.08 3.85 -4.45
CA HIS A 597 6.72 4.37 -4.42
C HIS A 597 6.29 4.78 -3.00
N MET A 598 7.02 4.34 -1.96
CA MET A 598 6.71 4.61 -0.54
C MET A 598 5.39 4.02 -0.06
N GLN A 599 5.01 2.89 -0.65
CA GLN A 599 3.73 2.24 -0.43
C GLN A 599 3.89 0.80 0.05
N VAL A 600 2.79 0.21 0.50
CA VAL A 600 2.70 -1.24 0.65
C VAL A 600 2.01 -1.78 -0.60
N PRO A 601 2.73 -2.52 -1.47
CA PRO A 601 2.18 -3.02 -2.71
C PRO A 601 0.92 -3.86 -2.51
N CYS A 602 -0.02 -3.76 -3.46
CA CYS A 602 -1.20 -4.61 -3.44
C CYS A 602 -0.85 -6.07 -3.75
N HIS A 603 0.21 -6.34 -4.50
CA HIS A 603 0.64 -7.68 -4.87
C HIS A 603 2.05 -7.98 -4.38
N GLU A 604 2.31 -9.24 -4.07
CA GLU A 604 3.64 -9.74 -3.67
C GLU A 604 4.68 -9.75 -4.78
N SER A 605 4.24 -9.81 -6.04
CA SER A 605 5.11 -9.92 -7.21
C SER A 605 5.50 -8.59 -7.86
N GLU A 606 4.98 -7.47 -7.37
CA GLU A 606 5.22 -6.17 -7.98
C GLU A 606 4.97 -5.04 -6.99
N GLY A 607 5.70 -3.93 -7.12
CA GLY A 607 5.49 -2.69 -6.39
C GLY A 607 4.26 -1.90 -6.85
N SER A 608 3.17 -2.53 -7.30
CA SER A 608 1.98 -1.80 -7.74
C SER A 608 1.07 -1.41 -6.58
N THR A 609 0.47 -0.23 -6.69
CA THR A 609 -0.79 0.07 -6.02
C THR A 609 -1.71 0.76 -7.01
N ALA A 610 -2.91 0.24 -7.13
CA ALA A 610 -3.90 0.82 -7.98
C ALA A 610 -5.23 0.85 -7.24
N PHE A 611 -5.96 1.93 -7.47
CA PHE A 611 -7.37 2.03 -7.12
C PHE A 611 -7.64 2.05 -5.62
N ASP A 612 -8.47 1.13 -5.15
CA ASP A 612 -9.00 1.00 -3.80
C ASP A 612 -7.95 0.55 -2.77
N MET A 613 -6.94 -0.21 -3.21
CA MET A 613 -5.99 -0.86 -2.30
C MET A 613 -5.06 0.12 -1.59
N GLU A 614 -4.64 1.19 -2.29
CA GLU A 614 -3.84 2.27 -1.72
C GLU A 614 -4.58 2.98 -0.58
N LEU A 615 -5.86 3.27 -0.79
CA LEU A 615 -6.70 4.00 0.17
C LEU A 615 -6.94 3.19 1.43
N ILE A 616 -7.28 1.90 1.29
CA ILE A 616 -7.51 1.05 2.47
C ILE A 616 -6.21 0.73 3.22
N GLY A 617 -5.08 0.62 2.52
CA GLY A 617 -3.77 0.53 3.16
C GLY A 617 -3.47 1.76 4.01
N TYR A 618 -3.67 2.96 3.46
CA TYR A 618 -3.52 4.21 4.22
C TYR A 618 -4.46 4.26 5.44
N LEU A 619 -5.75 3.96 5.25
CA LEU A 619 -6.71 3.96 6.36
C LEU A 619 -6.36 2.93 7.44
N GLY A 620 -5.85 1.77 7.04
CA GLY A 620 -5.33 0.77 7.97
C GLY A 620 -4.21 1.30 8.86
N ALA A 621 -3.22 1.97 8.26
CA ALA A 621 -2.14 2.61 9.01
C ALA A 621 -2.65 3.74 9.93
N VAL A 622 -3.62 4.55 9.48
CA VAL A 622 -4.29 5.55 10.33
C VAL A 622 -4.99 4.89 11.51
N GLY A 623 -5.75 3.81 11.27
CA GLY A 623 -6.42 3.06 12.33
C GLY A 623 -5.44 2.53 13.37
N TYR A 624 -4.32 1.96 12.92
CA TYR A 624 -3.25 1.48 13.80
C TYR A 624 -2.64 2.60 14.65
N LEU A 625 -2.26 3.72 14.01
CA LEU A 625 -1.72 4.89 14.70
C LEU A 625 -2.67 5.40 15.78
N ARG A 626 -3.95 5.60 15.43
CA ARG A 626 -4.95 6.12 16.35
C ARG A 626 -5.20 5.18 17.54
N MET A 627 -5.26 3.87 17.29
CA MET A 627 -5.38 2.91 18.39
C MET A 627 -4.14 2.91 19.30
N ALA A 628 -2.93 2.95 18.72
CA ALA A 628 -1.70 3.00 19.51
C ALA A 628 -1.62 4.28 20.37
N GLU A 629 -1.97 5.44 19.81
CA GLU A 629 -2.05 6.72 20.51
C GLU A 629 -3.05 6.65 21.68
N THR A 630 -4.29 6.20 21.43
CA THR A 630 -5.33 6.11 22.47
C THR A 630 -5.01 5.08 23.56
N LEU A 631 -4.27 4.02 23.21
CA LEU A 631 -3.82 2.99 24.16
C LEU A 631 -2.49 3.30 24.85
N GLY A 632 -1.79 4.38 24.48
CA GLY A 632 -0.49 4.74 25.05
C GLY A 632 0.65 3.78 24.66
N LYS A 633 0.55 3.13 23.49
CA LYS A 633 1.56 2.19 22.97
C LYS A 633 2.63 2.98 22.18
N HIS A 634 3.48 3.73 22.89
CA HIS A 634 4.35 4.75 22.27
C HIS A 634 5.30 4.29 21.14
N ASP A 635 5.87 3.09 21.23
CA ASP A 635 6.74 2.57 20.17
C ASP A 635 5.94 2.21 18.91
N ASP A 636 4.74 1.65 19.11
CA ASP A 636 3.80 1.30 18.05
C ASP A 636 3.19 2.56 17.42
N GLU A 637 2.89 3.58 18.22
CA GLU A 637 2.47 4.92 17.79
C GLU A 637 3.51 5.54 16.85
N ALA A 638 4.78 5.56 17.25
CA ALA A 638 5.86 6.10 16.44
C ALA A 638 5.98 5.37 15.09
N MET A 639 5.85 4.03 15.09
CA MET A 639 5.86 3.23 13.87
C MET A 639 4.63 3.51 12.99
N GLY A 640 3.43 3.56 13.57
CA GLY A 640 2.21 3.93 12.87
C GLY A 640 2.34 5.29 12.19
N ARG A 641 2.96 6.26 12.87
CA ARG A 641 3.20 7.60 12.35
C ARG A 641 4.18 7.61 11.17
N LEU A 642 5.28 6.84 11.24
CA LEU A 642 6.18 6.64 10.10
C LEU A 642 5.43 6.09 8.88
N ILE A 643 4.63 5.05 9.06
CA ILE A 643 3.91 4.42 7.96
C ILE A 643 2.85 5.36 7.38
N VAL A 644 2.07 6.06 8.20
CA VAL A 644 1.09 7.06 7.73
C VAL A 644 1.77 8.17 6.93
N ALA A 645 2.89 8.71 7.43
CA ALA A 645 3.64 9.75 6.73
C ALA A 645 4.10 9.28 5.34
N ARG A 646 4.68 8.07 5.26
CA ARG A 646 5.14 7.50 3.99
C ARG A 646 4.00 7.21 3.02
N LEU A 647 2.93 6.53 3.45
CA LEU A 647 1.77 6.18 2.60
C LEU A 647 0.99 7.40 2.10
N SER A 648 1.01 8.51 2.85
CA SER A 648 0.28 9.71 2.44
C SER A 648 0.88 10.40 1.20
N VAL A 649 2.17 10.15 0.90
CA VAL A 649 2.86 10.68 -0.28
C VAL A 649 2.26 10.10 -1.57
N PRO A 650 2.34 8.77 -1.85
CA PRO A 650 1.78 8.19 -3.07
C PRO A 650 0.26 8.34 -3.16
N LEU A 651 -0.46 8.23 -2.04
CA LEU A 651 -1.92 8.43 -1.99
C LEU A 651 -2.34 9.77 -2.61
N SER A 652 -1.58 10.84 -2.32
CA SER A 652 -1.87 12.20 -2.76
C SER A 652 -1.21 12.53 -4.10
N MET A 653 0.04 12.14 -4.29
CA MET A 653 0.85 12.54 -5.45
C MET A 653 0.47 11.84 -6.74
N ARG A 654 -0.11 10.64 -6.68
CA ARG A 654 -0.58 9.91 -7.88
C ARG A 654 -1.46 10.78 -8.78
N TRP A 655 -2.33 11.60 -8.21
CA TRP A 655 -3.24 12.47 -8.96
C TRP A 655 -2.55 13.51 -9.85
N LEU A 656 -1.34 13.92 -9.47
CA LEU A 656 -0.51 14.88 -10.21
C LEU A 656 0.43 14.20 -11.22
N GLY A 657 0.43 12.87 -11.30
CA GLY A 657 1.33 12.07 -12.12
C GLY A 657 1.34 12.43 -13.61
N ALA A 658 0.24 12.98 -14.14
CA ALA A 658 0.18 13.50 -15.52
C ALA A 658 1.20 14.62 -15.79
N LYS A 659 1.48 15.48 -14.80
CA LYS A 659 2.54 16.50 -14.90
C LYS A 659 3.93 15.87 -15.05
N TRP A 660 4.11 14.64 -14.53
CA TRP A 660 5.32 13.86 -14.75
C TRP A 660 5.31 13.18 -16.12
N VAL A 661 4.32 12.32 -16.40
CA VAL A 661 4.36 11.42 -17.56
C VAL A 661 4.01 12.09 -18.90
N ALA A 662 3.27 13.20 -18.89
CA ALA A 662 2.84 13.92 -20.09
C ALA A 662 2.93 15.45 -19.92
N PRO A 663 4.10 16.02 -19.58
CA PRO A 663 4.22 17.44 -19.25
C PRO A 663 3.77 18.35 -20.39
N ASP A 664 3.92 17.94 -21.66
CA ASP A 664 3.51 18.77 -22.80
C ASP A 664 1.99 18.77 -23.04
N LEU A 665 1.26 17.84 -22.41
CA LEU A 665 -0.21 17.86 -22.39
C LEU A 665 -0.76 18.72 -21.23
N CYS A 666 0.06 19.00 -20.22
CA CYS A 666 -0.29 19.89 -19.11
C CYS A 666 -0.04 21.35 -19.52
N LYS A 667 -1.09 22.05 -19.98
CA LYS A 667 -1.04 23.51 -20.16
C LYS A 667 -0.93 24.22 -18.80
N ALA A 668 -0.57 25.50 -18.80
CA ALA A 668 -0.44 26.28 -17.56
C ALA A 668 -1.71 26.18 -16.71
N GLY A 669 -1.60 25.51 -15.55
CA GLY A 669 -2.71 25.32 -14.60
C GLY A 669 -3.62 24.10 -14.85
N GLU A 670 -3.41 23.31 -15.90
CA GLU A 670 -4.31 22.23 -16.29
C GLU A 670 -3.66 20.83 -16.20
N VAL A 671 -4.43 19.86 -15.73
CA VAL A 671 -4.08 18.43 -15.74
C VAL A 671 -5.11 17.68 -16.60
N PRO A 672 -4.79 17.26 -17.84
CA PRO A 672 -5.79 16.78 -18.80
C PRO A 672 -6.31 15.36 -18.51
N PHE A 673 -5.65 14.61 -17.64
CA PHE A 673 -6.07 13.29 -17.18
C PHE A 673 -5.49 13.01 -15.78
N SER A 674 -6.12 12.11 -15.03
CA SER A 674 -5.63 11.69 -13.72
C SER A 674 -4.80 10.41 -13.81
N SER A 675 -3.94 10.21 -12.81
CA SER A 675 -3.22 8.96 -12.62
C SER A 675 -3.61 8.32 -11.28
N PRO A 676 -4.70 7.53 -11.22
CA PRO A 676 -5.27 7.03 -9.96
C PRO A 676 -4.41 5.95 -9.28
N GLY A 677 -3.27 5.57 -9.86
CA GLY A 677 -2.40 4.52 -9.33
C GLY A 677 -1.00 4.55 -9.91
N ILE A 678 -0.16 3.68 -9.37
CA ILE A 678 1.25 3.54 -9.69
C ILE A 678 1.55 2.04 -9.88
N THR A 679 2.25 1.69 -10.95
CA THR A 679 2.63 0.31 -11.24
C THR A 679 4.11 0.21 -11.53
N ASP A 680 4.69 -0.95 -11.28
CA ASP A 680 6.08 -1.21 -11.67
C ASP A 680 6.25 -1.12 -13.17
N GLY A 681 5.30 -1.63 -13.96
CA GLY A 681 5.41 -1.64 -15.41
C GLY A 681 5.44 -0.24 -16.03
N THR A 682 4.67 0.72 -15.50
CA THR A 682 4.44 2.02 -16.18
C THR A 682 4.75 3.27 -15.35
N GLY A 683 5.05 3.15 -14.06
CA GLY A 683 5.05 4.29 -13.15
C GLY A 683 3.62 4.78 -12.91
N PHE A 684 3.40 6.10 -13.03
CA PHE A 684 2.05 6.67 -12.93
C PHE A 684 1.14 6.13 -14.04
N VAL A 685 0.04 5.49 -13.64
CA VAL A 685 -0.92 4.88 -14.56
C VAL A 685 -1.73 5.98 -15.23
N ARG A 686 -1.53 6.21 -16.53
CA ARG A 686 -2.44 7.08 -17.29
C ARG A 686 -3.77 6.37 -17.48
N TYR A 687 -4.83 7.00 -17.01
CA TYR A 687 -6.15 6.42 -17.06
C TYR A 687 -7.03 7.17 -18.06
N GLN A 688 -7.43 6.51 -19.15
CA GLN A 688 -8.33 7.08 -20.17
C GLN A 688 -9.73 6.44 -20.20
N SER A 689 -9.93 5.23 -19.67
CA SER A 689 -11.22 4.52 -19.51
C SER A 689 -10.94 3.08 -19.02
N PRO A 690 -11.83 2.40 -18.25
CA PRO A 690 -13.18 2.81 -17.79
C PRO A 690 -13.25 3.62 -16.47
N HIS A 691 -14.09 4.65 -16.46
CA HIS A 691 -14.13 5.77 -15.51
C HIS A 691 -14.39 5.40 -14.02
N TRP A 692 -14.86 4.19 -13.73
CA TRP A 692 -15.20 3.74 -12.37
C TRP A 692 -13.99 3.60 -11.43
N HIS A 693 -12.79 3.51 -11.96
CA HIS A 693 -11.57 3.42 -11.16
C HIS A 693 -11.25 4.74 -10.42
N ILE A 694 -11.69 5.90 -10.92
CA ILE A 694 -11.47 7.20 -10.26
C ILE A 694 -12.24 7.25 -8.95
N GLY A 695 -13.54 6.96 -8.97
CA GLY A 695 -14.36 6.90 -7.76
C GLY A 695 -13.82 5.86 -6.79
N MET A 696 -13.41 4.66 -7.25
CA MET A 696 -12.80 3.64 -6.39
C MET A 696 -11.52 4.10 -5.69
N SER A 697 -10.72 4.93 -6.37
CA SER A 697 -9.48 5.47 -5.82
C SER A 697 -9.73 6.51 -4.73
N LEU A 698 -10.87 7.21 -4.79
CA LEU A 698 -11.32 8.17 -3.79
C LEU A 698 -12.13 7.52 -2.66
N THR A 699 -12.97 6.55 -3.01
CA THR A 699 -13.78 5.77 -2.09
C THR A 699 -14.04 4.38 -2.65
N TRP A 700 -13.58 3.35 -1.93
CA TRP A 700 -13.94 1.98 -2.26
C TRP A 700 -15.32 1.61 -1.68
N LYS A 701 -15.43 1.72 -0.35
CA LYS A 701 -16.65 1.58 0.45
C LYS A 701 -16.56 2.64 1.55
N GLY A 702 -17.48 3.60 1.60
CA GLY A 702 -17.41 4.69 2.57
C GLY A 702 -16.46 5.82 2.17
N PRO A 703 -16.94 7.06 2.01
CA PRO A 703 -16.06 8.21 1.99
C PRO A 703 -15.58 8.49 3.41
N PHE A 704 -14.34 8.11 3.70
CA PHE A 704 -13.72 8.31 5.01
C PHE A 704 -12.94 9.62 5.03
N TYR A 705 -13.25 10.49 5.98
CA TYR A 705 -12.68 11.84 6.04
C TYR A 705 -11.15 11.84 6.00
N GLU A 706 -10.51 10.94 6.74
CA GLU A 706 -9.06 10.83 6.90
C GLU A 706 -8.33 10.65 5.55
N ALA A 707 -8.89 9.83 4.65
CA ALA A 707 -8.32 9.62 3.31
C ALA A 707 -8.53 10.83 2.39
N PHE A 708 -9.66 11.53 2.50
CA PHE A 708 -9.93 12.74 1.74
C PHE A 708 -9.11 13.93 2.26
N ALA A 709 -8.94 14.03 3.58
CA ALA A 709 -8.12 15.04 4.24
C ALA A 709 -6.65 14.91 3.83
N ALA A 710 -6.11 13.69 3.80
CA ALA A 710 -4.75 13.44 3.31
C ALA A 710 -4.57 13.90 1.86
N GLN A 711 -5.54 13.59 0.99
CA GLN A 711 -5.51 13.98 -0.41
C GLN A 711 -5.61 15.51 -0.62
N LEU A 712 -6.50 16.18 0.13
CA LEU A 712 -6.63 17.65 0.12
C LEU A 712 -5.36 18.33 0.63
N TRP A 713 -4.79 17.78 1.68
CA TRP A 713 -3.57 18.29 2.31
C TRP A 713 -2.34 18.10 1.42
N GLY A 714 -2.19 16.93 0.78
CA GLY A 714 -1.03 16.62 -0.05
C GLY A 714 -1.06 17.25 -1.45
N ALA A 715 -2.17 17.09 -2.20
CA ALA A 715 -2.27 17.63 -3.56
C ALA A 715 -2.72 19.10 -3.61
N GLY A 716 -3.26 19.61 -2.50
CA GLY A 716 -3.72 20.99 -2.36
C GLY A 716 -5.17 21.22 -2.81
N GLU A 717 -5.84 22.16 -2.14
CA GLU A 717 -7.23 22.52 -2.42
C GLU A 717 -7.43 23.02 -3.86
N SER A 718 -6.48 23.79 -4.39
CA SER A 718 -6.55 24.33 -5.75
C SER A 718 -6.62 23.23 -6.81
N PHE A 719 -5.83 22.15 -6.65
CA PHE A 719 -5.91 20.99 -7.52
C PHE A 719 -7.29 20.34 -7.45
N TRP A 720 -7.82 20.10 -6.25
CA TRP A 720 -9.11 19.42 -6.09
C TRP A 720 -10.29 20.26 -6.58
N ARG A 721 -10.24 21.59 -6.46
CA ARG A 721 -11.23 22.48 -7.08
C ARG A 721 -11.20 22.39 -8.61
N PHE A 722 -10.02 22.37 -9.22
CA PHE A 722 -9.88 22.13 -10.66
C PHE A 722 -10.38 20.72 -11.04
N PHE A 723 -9.97 19.70 -10.29
CA PHE A 723 -10.33 18.32 -10.53
C PHE A 723 -11.86 18.15 -10.54
N GLU A 724 -12.53 18.59 -9.48
CA GLU A 724 -13.98 18.48 -9.35
C GLU A 724 -14.75 19.37 -10.33
N GLY A 725 -14.32 20.64 -10.51
CA GLY A 725 -15.06 21.63 -11.28
C GLY A 725 -14.77 21.65 -12.78
N VAL A 726 -13.64 21.08 -13.22
CA VAL A 726 -13.23 21.08 -14.63
C VAL A 726 -13.03 19.66 -15.15
N LEU A 727 -12.20 18.84 -14.49
CA LEU A 727 -11.90 17.49 -14.99
C LEU A 727 -13.14 16.60 -14.94
N ILE A 728 -13.84 16.56 -13.80
CA ILE A 728 -15.03 15.73 -13.63
C ILE A 728 -16.22 16.30 -14.40
N GLU A 729 -16.48 17.61 -14.31
CA GLU A 729 -17.65 18.21 -14.97
C GLU A 729 -17.53 18.33 -16.50
N ASN A 730 -16.38 18.78 -17.00
CA ASN A 730 -16.27 19.16 -18.42
C ASN A 730 -15.58 18.09 -19.25
N ILE A 731 -14.57 17.42 -18.69
CA ILE A 731 -13.78 16.42 -19.41
C ILE A 731 -14.40 15.02 -19.25
N GLN A 732 -15.05 14.73 -18.11
CA GLN A 732 -15.63 13.41 -17.81
C GLN A 732 -17.11 13.44 -17.35
N PRO A 733 -18.02 14.19 -18.03
CA PRO A 733 -19.42 14.33 -17.60
C PRO A 733 -20.22 13.02 -17.57
N SER A 734 -19.77 11.99 -18.29
CA SER A 734 -20.36 10.65 -18.25
C SER A 734 -20.34 10.03 -16.86
N LEU A 735 -19.42 10.43 -15.97
CA LEU A 735 -19.35 9.93 -14.59
C LEU A 735 -20.66 10.10 -13.81
N TRP A 736 -21.44 11.15 -14.14
CA TRP A 736 -22.74 11.42 -13.53
C TRP A 736 -23.89 10.58 -14.11
N THR A 737 -23.71 10.03 -15.31
CA THR A 737 -24.79 9.48 -16.14
C THR A 737 -24.53 8.08 -16.71
N GLU A 738 -23.38 7.44 -16.43
CA GLU A 738 -23.00 6.12 -16.95
C GLU A 738 -23.54 4.95 -16.10
N LYS A 739 -24.41 4.09 -16.67
CA LYS A 739 -25.04 2.98 -15.93
C LYS A 739 -24.05 1.83 -15.75
N SER A 740 -23.24 1.86 -14.70
CA SER A 740 -22.39 0.76 -14.26
C SER A 740 -22.74 0.35 -12.83
N TRP A 741 -22.42 -0.89 -12.44
CA TRP A 741 -22.57 -1.35 -11.05
C TRP A 741 -21.69 -0.56 -10.06
N TYR A 742 -20.77 0.27 -10.56
CA TYR A 742 -19.90 1.17 -9.79
C TYR A 742 -20.41 2.60 -9.67
N ARG A 743 -21.49 3.01 -10.37
CA ARG A 743 -21.91 4.42 -10.46
C ARG A 743 -22.15 5.08 -9.09
N THR A 744 -22.75 4.36 -8.13
CA THR A 744 -23.03 4.92 -6.80
C THR A 744 -21.76 5.33 -6.05
N LYS A 745 -20.63 4.64 -6.28
CA LYS A 745 -19.33 4.96 -5.69
C LYS A 745 -18.79 6.29 -6.22
N ASN A 746 -18.88 6.50 -7.54
CA ASN A 746 -18.42 7.72 -8.19
C ASN A 746 -19.17 8.95 -7.65
N VAL A 747 -20.50 8.91 -7.67
CA VAL A 747 -21.32 10.04 -7.20
C VAL A 747 -21.02 10.37 -5.75
N ALA A 748 -20.94 9.35 -4.88
CA ALA A 748 -20.71 9.59 -3.46
C ALA A 748 -19.33 10.19 -3.16
N ALA A 749 -18.26 9.70 -3.80
CA ALA A 749 -16.91 10.28 -3.66
C ALA A 749 -16.87 11.76 -4.04
N HIS A 750 -17.40 12.11 -5.21
CA HIS A 750 -17.32 13.47 -5.74
C HIS A 750 -18.19 14.44 -4.93
N LEU A 751 -19.41 14.04 -4.55
CA LEU A 751 -20.24 14.86 -3.65
C LEU A 751 -19.59 15.07 -2.29
N TYR A 752 -18.92 14.04 -1.75
CA TYR A 752 -18.18 14.16 -0.50
C TYR A 752 -16.99 15.11 -0.63
N MET A 753 -16.15 14.96 -1.65
CA MET A 753 -15.01 15.85 -1.92
C MET A 753 -15.47 17.31 -2.06
N ARG A 754 -16.53 17.57 -2.84
CA ARG A 754 -17.12 18.90 -3.01
C ARG A 754 -17.63 19.49 -1.70
N GLY A 755 -18.26 18.67 -0.86
CA GLY A 755 -18.65 19.07 0.48
C GLY A 755 -17.46 19.48 1.34
N LEU A 756 -16.33 18.79 1.26
CA LEU A 756 -15.10 19.19 1.96
C LEU A 756 -14.48 20.47 1.37
N LEU A 757 -14.62 20.70 0.07
CA LEU A 757 -14.22 21.94 -0.62
C LEU A 757 -15.19 23.13 -0.37
N GLY A 758 -16.21 22.95 0.46
CA GLY A 758 -17.13 24.03 0.81
C GLY A 758 -18.22 24.33 -0.23
N ALA A 759 -18.49 23.42 -1.18
CA ALA A 759 -19.66 23.55 -2.04
C ALA A 759 -20.95 23.62 -1.19
N PRO A 760 -22.00 24.37 -1.57
CA PRO A 760 -23.28 24.40 -0.86
C PRO A 760 -23.90 23.01 -0.65
N VAL A 761 -24.61 22.80 0.47
CA VAL A 761 -25.28 21.50 0.73
C VAL A 761 -26.40 21.26 -0.28
N GLU A 762 -27.02 22.34 -0.74
CA GLU A 762 -28.11 22.38 -1.71
C GLU A 762 -27.72 21.73 -3.05
N ASP A 763 -26.45 21.86 -3.45
CA ASP A 763 -25.92 21.25 -4.68
C ASP A 763 -25.91 19.72 -4.56
N ALA A 764 -25.47 19.20 -3.41
CA ALA A 764 -25.50 17.77 -3.13
C ALA A 764 -26.94 17.24 -3.06
N ILE A 765 -27.85 17.98 -2.41
CA ILE A 765 -29.28 17.62 -2.35
C ILE A 765 -29.89 17.58 -3.76
N LYS A 766 -29.61 18.59 -4.59
CA LYS A 766 -30.10 18.66 -5.97
C LYS A 766 -29.62 17.46 -6.78
N GLU A 767 -28.34 17.11 -6.67
CA GLU A 767 -27.77 15.98 -7.38
C GLU A 767 -28.32 14.64 -6.87
N LEU A 768 -28.48 14.47 -5.56
CA LEU A 768 -29.12 13.29 -4.97
C LEU A 768 -30.57 13.11 -5.44
N LYS A 769 -31.35 14.20 -5.56
CA LYS A 769 -32.71 14.15 -6.12
C LYS A 769 -32.68 13.70 -7.58
N ARG A 770 -31.80 14.31 -8.39
CA ARG A 770 -31.65 13.97 -9.81
C ARG A 770 -31.26 12.50 -10.02
N GLN A 771 -30.33 11.97 -9.24
CA GLN A 771 -29.97 10.55 -9.30
C GLN A 771 -31.15 9.64 -8.90
N GLY A 772 -32.02 10.13 -8.00
CA GLY A 772 -33.19 9.40 -7.53
C GLY A 772 -34.25 9.30 -8.61
N GLU A 773 -34.48 10.39 -9.34
CA GLU A 773 -35.33 10.44 -10.54
C GLU A 773 -34.85 9.51 -11.64
N LEU A 774 -33.54 9.30 -11.75
CA LEU A 774 -32.96 8.31 -12.66
C LEU A 774 -33.14 6.86 -12.20
N GLY A 775 -33.65 6.63 -10.98
CA GLY A 775 -33.90 5.31 -10.39
C GLY A 775 -32.64 4.60 -9.90
N ILE A 776 -31.61 5.35 -9.48
CA ILE A 776 -30.25 4.83 -9.31
C ILE A 776 -29.74 4.98 -7.88
N PHE A 777 -29.57 6.22 -7.44
CA PHE A 777 -28.98 6.63 -6.16
C PHE A 777 -29.75 7.87 -5.71
N GLY A 778 -29.88 8.19 -4.43
CA GLY A 778 -30.53 9.46 -4.11
C GLY A 778 -30.82 9.69 -2.66
N MET A 779 -31.76 10.59 -2.39
CA MET A 779 -32.15 10.99 -1.03
C MET A 779 -32.73 9.82 -0.23
N SER A 780 -33.41 8.88 -0.91
CA SER A 780 -33.95 7.67 -0.31
C SER A 780 -33.34 6.45 -1.02
N PRO A 781 -32.06 6.13 -0.74
CA PRO A 781 -31.34 5.06 -1.44
C PRO A 781 -31.80 3.68 -0.96
N LYS A 782 -31.30 2.60 -1.59
CA LYS A 782 -31.44 1.24 -1.02
C LYS A 782 -30.65 1.13 0.28
N ALA A 783 -31.03 0.20 1.16
CA ALA A 783 -30.34 0.00 2.44
C ALA A 783 -28.83 -0.21 2.28
N GLN A 784 -28.39 -1.06 1.35
CA GLN A 784 -26.97 -1.30 1.10
C GLN A 784 -26.21 -0.02 0.70
N GLU A 785 -26.82 0.87 -0.06
CA GLU A 785 -26.22 2.15 -0.47
C GLU A 785 -26.18 3.14 0.71
N ALA A 786 -27.27 3.26 1.48
CA ALA A 786 -27.27 4.06 2.71
C ALA A 786 -26.16 3.61 3.67
N GLN A 787 -25.99 2.30 3.82
CA GLN A 787 -24.97 1.72 4.69
C GLN A 787 -23.56 2.06 4.24
N LEU A 788 -23.27 1.94 2.94
CA LEU A 788 -21.95 2.21 2.38
C LEU A 788 -21.61 3.70 2.34
N TYR A 789 -22.61 4.58 2.20
CA TYR A 789 -22.42 6.01 2.03
C TYR A 789 -23.04 6.84 3.16
N ALA A 790 -23.26 6.23 4.32
CA ALA A 790 -23.67 6.92 5.55
C ALA A 790 -22.84 8.18 5.85
N PRO A 791 -21.50 8.23 5.60
CA PRO A 791 -20.74 9.46 5.85
C PRO A 791 -21.16 10.62 4.93
N LEU A 792 -21.55 10.35 3.68
CA LEU A 792 -22.08 11.36 2.76
C LEU A 792 -23.41 11.92 3.28
N TYR A 793 -24.33 11.03 3.67
CA TYR A 793 -25.64 11.46 4.17
C TYR A 793 -25.51 12.23 5.49
N ALA A 794 -24.65 11.78 6.40
CA ALA A 794 -24.33 12.51 7.63
C ALA A 794 -23.77 13.91 7.32
N MET A 795 -22.87 14.03 6.33
CA MET A 795 -22.36 15.32 5.87
C MET A 795 -23.48 16.20 5.29
N VAL A 796 -24.34 15.67 4.43
CA VAL A 796 -25.47 16.42 3.83
C VAL A 796 -26.42 16.92 4.91
N VAL A 797 -26.70 16.09 5.91
CA VAL A 797 -27.61 16.43 7.01
C VAL A 797 -26.99 17.49 7.94
N GLY A 798 -25.73 17.31 8.35
CA GLY A 798 -25.17 18.01 9.49
C GLY A 798 -24.05 19.01 9.22
N ARG A 799 -23.44 19.06 8.02
CA ARG A 799 -22.27 19.94 7.76
C ARG A 799 -22.56 21.43 7.92
N GLN A 800 -23.80 21.85 7.72
CA GLN A 800 -24.23 23.25 7.90
C GLN A 800 -24.27 23.69 9.37
N PHE A 801 -24.20 22.76 10.32
CA PHE A 801 -24.22 23.09 11.74
C PHE A 801 -22.88 23.67 12.18
N PRO A 802 -22.88 24.54 13.19
CA PRO A 802 -21.67 25.24 13.62
C PRO A 802 -20.67 24.35 14.37
N VAL A 803 -20.99 23.08 14.59
CA VAL A 803 -20.18 22.11 15.35
C VAL A 803 -20.02 20.82 14.58
N ILE A 804 -18.78 20.34 14.48
CA ILE A 804 -18.42 19.01 14.00
C ILE A 804 -17.50 18.37 15.05
N ILE A 805 -17.73 17.10 15.37
CA ILE A 805 -16.89 16.37 16.35
C ILE A 805 -15.69 15.77 15.62
N ASN A 806 -14.47 16.03 16.09
CA ASN A 806 -13.24 15.49 15.50
C ASN A 806 -12.72 14.25 16.25
N ASP A 807 -12.58 14.38 17.58
CA ASP A 807 -11.96 13.37 18.43
C ASP A 807 -12.58 13.41 19.84
N TRP A 808 -12.59 12.29 20.53
CA TRP A 808 -13.17 12.14 21.88
C TRP A 808 -12.47 11.05 22.70
N GLY A 809 -11.24 10.71 22.32
CA GLY A 809 -10.38 9.79 23.08
C GLY A 809 -11.04 8.43 23.31
N ARG A 810 -11.10 8.01 24.59
CA ARG A 810 -11.66 6.71 24.97
C ARG A 810 -13.18 6.67 25.12
N ALA A 811 -13.86 7.81 25.02
CA ALA A 811 -15.30 7.88 25.25
C ALA A 811 -16.10 7.17 24.16
N ALA A 812 -17.30 6.72 24.51
CA ALA A 812 -18.33 6.34 23.56
C ALA A 812 -19.11 7.59 23.12
N LEU A 813 -19.37 7.73 21.82
CA LEU A 813 -20.28 8.76 21.31
C LEU A 813 -21.73 8.27 21.39
N VAL A 814 -22.48 8.79 22.36
CA VAL A 814 -23.85 8.36 22.64
C VAL A 814 -24.84 9.08 21.73
N ALA A 815 -24.78 10.41 21.60
CA ALA A 815 -25.69 11.15 20.74
C ALA A 815 -25.10 12.50 20.32
N GLY A 816 -25.63 13.08 19.25
CA GLY A 816 -25.24 14.42 18.81
C GLY A 816 -26.34 15.06 17.96
N SER A 817 -27.02 16.06 18.49
CA SER A 817 -28.06 16.82 17.79
C SER A 817 -27.81 18.32 17.78
N TYR A 818 -28.43 19.01 16.83
CA TYR A 818 -28.44 20.47 16.74
C TYR A 818 -29.87 20.97 16.51
N ASP A 819 -30.35 21.80 17.43
CA ASP A 819 -31.62 22.49 17.31
C ASP A 819 -31.42 23.79 16.52
N LYS A 820 -32.02 23.86 15.33
CA LYS A 820 -31.93 25.02 14.43
C LYS A 820 -32.66 26.25 14.97
N THR A 821 -33.67 26.06 15.81
CA THR A 821 -34.50 27.13 16.39
C THR A 821 -33.79 27.78 17.58
N THR A 822 -33.35 26.95 18.54
CA THR A 822 -32.63 27.45 19.72
C THR A 822 -31.14 27.67 19.48
N LYS A 823 -30.62 27.25 18.32
CA LYS A 823 -29.19 27.30 17.94
C LYS A 823 -28.28 26.60 18.96
N LYS A 824 -28.74 25.45 19.45
CA LYS A 824 -28.08 24.69 20.50
C LYS A 824 -27.67 23.33 20.00
N ALA A 825 -26.38 23.01 20.11
CA ALA A 825 -25.85 21.66 19.96
C ALA A 825 -25.95 20.90 21.29
N THR A 826 -26.38 19.64 21.26
CA THR A 826 -26.34 18.72 22.41
C THR A 826 -25.57 17.48 22.00
N ILE A 827 -24.47 17.21 22.69
CA ILE A 827 -23.57 16.09 22.41
C ILE A 827 -23.43 15.27 23.68
N LYS A 828 -23.65 13.96 23.57
CA LYS A 828 -23.60 13.04 24.71
C LYS A 828 -22.47 12.05 24.54
N PHE A 829 -21.69 11.89 25.59
CA PHE A 829 -20.61 10.91 25.68
C PHE A 829 -20.80 10.05 26.92
N ASP A 830 -20.15 8.89 26.92
CA ASP A 830 -19.99 8.07 28.11
C ASP A 830 -18.55 7.55 28.19
N CYS A 831 -17.93 7.67 29.35
CA CYS A 831 -16.53 7.29 29.56
C CYS A 831 -16.27 6.99 31.03
N ASP A 832 -15.55 5.93 31.35
CA ASP A 832 -15.20 5.58 32.74
C ASP A 832 -14.16 6.52 33.39
N ARG A 833 -13.59 7.45 32.61
CA ARG A 833 -12.49 8.33 33.00
C ARG A 833 -12.64 9.72 32.37
N GLU A 834 -11.93 10.70 32.92
CA GLU A 834 -11.81 12.03 32.31
C GLU A 834 -11.15 11.94 30.93
N PHE A 835 -11.59 12.79 30.00
CA PHE A 835 -11.12 12.78 28.62
C PHE A 835 -11.27 14.15 27.97
N THR A 836 -10.49 14.40 26.91
CA THR A 836 -10.60 15.61 26.10
C THR A 836 -11.33 15.30 24.80
N ALA A 837 -12.36 16.07 24.48
CA ALA A 837 -13.03 16.05 23.19
C ALA A 837 -12.62 17.26 22.35
N THR A 838 -12.43 17.05 21.05
CA THR A 838 -12.00 18.08 20.10
C THR A 838 -13.06 18.28 19.02
N PHE A 839 -13.31 19.54 18.67
CA PHE A 839 -14.36 19.96 17.74
C PHE A 839 -13.84 20.92 16.66
N VAL A 840 -14.51 20.94 15.51
CA VAL A 840 -14.50 22.10 14.60
C VAL A 840 -15.69 22.97 14.95
N LEU A 841 -15.42 24.24 15.25
CA LEU A 841 -16.42 25.28 15.41
C LEU A 841 -16.33 26.27 14.23
N THR A 842 -17.36 26.33 13.39
CA THR A 842 -17.36 27.24 12.22
C THR A 842 -17.74 28.68 12.59
N GLN A 843 -18.32 28.88 13.77
CA GLN A 843 -18.59 30.19 14.36
C GLN A 843 -18.40 30.14 15.89
N PRO A 844 -18.16 31.28 16.57
CA PRO A 844 -17.99 31.30 18.03
C PRO A 844 -19.26 30.85 18.76
N ALA A 845 -19.10 30.17 19.90
CA ALA A 845 -20.20 29.81 20.78
C ALA A 845 -20.41 30.89 21.85
N VAL A 846 -21.65 31.35 22.01
CA VAL A 846 -22.04 32.35 23.03
C VAL A 846 -22.13 31.76 24.44
N GLY A 847 -22.13 30.43 24.56
CA GLY A 847 -22.14 29.72 25.83
C GLY A 847 -21.96 28.22 25.64
N TYR A 848 -21.36 27.54 26.60
CA TYR A 848 -21.44 26.09 26.71
C TYR A 848 -21.62 25.63 28.16
N SER A 849 -22.23 24.45 28.33
CA SER A 849 -22.47 23.80 29.61
C SER A 849 -22.03 22.34 29.57
N ILE A 850 -21.58 21.82 30.72
CA ILE A 850 -21.28 20.41 30.93
C ILE A 850 -22.19 19.91 32.03
N ASN A 851 -23.05 18.93 31.73
CA ASN A 851 -24.04 18.39 32.66
C ASN A 851 -24.90 19.49 33.31
N GLY A 852 -25.27 20.50 32.51
CA GLY A 852 -26.07 21.66 32.94
C GLY A 852 -25.28 22.75 33.68
N LYS A 853 -24.00 22.54 34.00
CA LYS A 853 -23.14 23.56 34.62
C LYS A 853 -22.53 24.47 33.55
N PRO A 854 -22.77 25.80 33.58
CA PRO A 854 -22.17 26.74 32.63
C PRO A 854 -20.64 26.81 32.77
N MET A 855 -19.94 26.87 31.63
CA MET A 855 -18.47 26.85 31.58
C MET A 855 -17.85 28.09 30.92
N GLY A 856 -18.58 28.79 30.06
CA GLY A 856 -18.11 30.02 29.40
C GLY A 856 -18.44 30.05 27.90
N THR A 857 -17.62 30.76 27.12
CA THR A 857 -17.73 30.87 25.66
C THR A 857 -16.65 30.05 24.96
N LEU A 858 -16.81 29.81 23.65
CA LEU A 858 -15.79 29.15 22.82
C LEU A 858 -15.52 29.96 21.55
N THR A 859 -14.25 30.07 21.18
CA THR A 859 -13.86 30.68 19.90
C THR A 859 -14.00 29.69 18.75
N ALA A 860 -14.35 30.19 17.56
CA ALA A 860 -14.32 29.38 16.33
C ALA A 860 -12.91 28.84 16.06
N GLY A 861 -12.82 27.67 15.44
CA GLY A 861 -11.54 27.04 15.12
C GLY A 861 -11.68 25.57 14.72
N ASN A 862 -10.62 25.03 14.12
CA ASN A 862 -10.61 23.64 13.64
C ASN A 862 -10.26 22.59 14.70
N ASN A 863 -9.77 23.01 15.86
CA ASN A 863 -9.31 22.13 16.95
C ASN A 863 -9.66 22.72 18.33
N VAL A 864 -10.93 22.98 18.57
CA VAL A 864 -11.42 23.47 19.87
C VAL A 864 -11.49 22.28 20.83
N SER A 865 -10.66 22.28 21.87
CA SER A 865 -10.55 21.18 22.85
C SER A 865 -11.33 21.52 24.12
N ILE A 866 -12.05 20.55 24.66
CA ILE A 866 -12.83 20.67 25.89
C ILE A 866 -12.55 19.44 26.75
N ASP A 867 -12.12 19.65 27.99
CA ASP A 867 -11.94 18.60 28.98
C ASP A 867 -13.28 18.25 29.62
N LEU A 868 -13.59 16.95 29.65
CA LEU A 868 -14.87 16.40 30.07
C LEU A 868 -14.67 15.41 31.23
N PRO A 869 -15.58 15.40 32.22
CA PRO A 869 -15.47 14.52 33.38
C PRO A 869 -15.77 13.06 33.02
N ALA A 870 -15.43 12.15 33.94
CA ALA A 870 -15.86 10.76 33.87
C ALA A 870 -17.39 10.62 34.03
N GLY A 871 -17.92 9.51 33.51
CA GLY A 871 -19.31 9.11 33.49
C GLY A 871 -20.07 9.58 32.25
N ALA A 872 -21.40 9.57 32.35
CA ALA A 872 -22.27 10.13 31.34
C ALA A 872 -22.13 11.66 31.29
N VAL A 873 -21.80 12.17 30.11
CA VAL A 873 -21.59 13.60 29.85
C VAL A 873 -22.62 14.10 28.84
N ALA A 874 -23.29 15.19 29.16
CA ALA A 874 -24.07 16.01 28.24
C ALA A 874 -23.36 17.37 28.07
N LEU A 875 -22.76 17.56 26.90
CA LEU A 875 -22.16 18.82 26.47
C LEU A 875 -23.18 19.60 25.64
N GLU A 876 -23.47 20.82 26.07
CA GLU A 876 -24.38 21.71 25.38
C GLU A 876 -23.65 22.96 24.90
N ILE A 877 -23.78 23.31 23.63
CA ILE A 877 -23.08 24.47 23.05
C ILE A 877 -24.11 25.37 22.33
N SER A 878 -24.19 26.63 22.72
CA SER A 878 -25.13 27.63 22.19
C SER A 878 -24.43 28.62 21.26
N PHE A 879 -25.10 28.98 20.15
CA PHE A 879 -24.54 29.83 19.08
C PHE A 879 -25.35 31.08 18.74
#